data_AF-A0A9D3NSJ7-F1
#
_entry.id   AF-A0A9D3NSJ7-F1
#
_cell.length_a   1.000
_cell.length_b   1.000
_cell.length_c   1.000
_cell.angle_alpha   90.00
_cell.angle_beta   90.00
_cell.angle_gamma   90.00
#
_symmetry.space_group_name_H-M   'P 1'
#
loop_
_entity.id
_entity.type
_entity.pdbx_description
1 polymer ?
#
loop_
_entity_poly.entity_id
_entity_poly.type
_entity_poly.pdbx_seq_one_letter_code
_entity_poly.pdbx_strand_id
1 'polypeptide(L)'
;MSRGRGTKKRQPPDTPESHDEGILDEVKQLFSKVREYSAPPGCEWCLPDHSVALCDQPWSHPPLQALKNSLNEVKDRLSDKDLSVWHQHTCSTNRAGIITSHLRETTNAELCTQAWAKFYEIQGTFKLLSETALQNGEFNSVHLCEAPGAFISALNHFLQTSRLYCDWTWVANTLNPYHEANARSCTIADDRLIAHTLPWWFFGSDNTGDIMLQKHLLELQVFVSNMRRVDLVTADGSFDCQGDPGEQESLVAPLQYCETVCALLLLAPGGSFVLKMFTLFEHSSICLLYLLACCFRSVNVFKPATSKSGNSEVYVVCLDFQSKDHIRPLLSKLIRSYGPDIISTAALFPKSCIPSSFLRQHEEICAFFHELQINTIQENLHLFSSMTAEQRKRLDQLRECAAQFYVQRFQVQSLSRKRWVCRGGLLAWGKQCQRKQMGSFNQRKEMQFKEWRQRLAHGPYRAWIEEHFQCEEGHHFVLTGPVAECDLNAWFSHIGAALPKVRSSAFCDPELLDLLNEALDERTLVTKEQAKNTPECRSCSVGTSYPASILNEFCSIPDVASCVVLVGNPSWQDLPLSGTKLQFCPGPSYPETCVSTLHDGDPLHQHKLLSSVSAALCGLSEGSALVVPLCSALTRFTASLVLALHLCFHSIGFRRSVCGPPVVLLCVGFSSVPQINTILQEVLDRMRTLEPGRQLLQFAPMEELIREGEEGDGPPPGGGGGGVRGYKLLSQTEQYTLRSCRVTERIKDHLQEEEKATVMAVTPQHLHLAEMTADHFISVWERFDRHGNGWIEGKELESFFRELETVLWGTNTDSANGALKEKMQEFMKKFEKNTEGKIEMSELAQVLPTEENFLLCFRQFLGSSMEFMTAWRKYDTDRSGFIESNELKNFLFDLLKKTNRHYDDKRMNEYTQTILKMFDLNGDGKLGLSEMARLLPVQENFLLRFQSFKLSSDEFDDIFTFYDKDGNGYIDEQELDALLKDLYQKHNMEVDTDSLASSKKSIMALSDGGKLFRTELEIVLCKEPPV
;
A
#
# COMPACT_ATOMS: atom_id res chain seq x y z
N MET A 1 -37.20 24.11 -32.10
CA MET A 1 -36.76 22.84 -32.72
C MET A 1 -35.25 22.89 -32.78
N SER A 2 -34.48 22.19 -31.95
CA SER A 2 -34.17 20.76 -32.02
C SER A 2 -33.69 20.26 -30.64
N ARG A 3 -34.01 19.02 -30.31
CA ARG A 3 -33.91 18.38 -28.99
C ARG A 3 -32.48 17.93 -28.67
N GLY A 4 -32.02 18.22 -27.46
CA GLY A 4 -30.86 17.56 -26.85
C GLY A 4 -31.16 16.08 -26.55
N ARG A 5 -30.20 15.19 -26.84
CA ARG A 5 -30.26 13.77 -26.45
C ARG A 5 -29.69 13.62 -25.05
N GLY A 6 -30.55 13.15 -24.14
CA GLY A 6 -30.24 12.96 -22.73
C GLY A 6 -29.37 11.74 -22.44
N THR A 7 -28.62 11.88 -21.36
CA THR A 7 -28.07 10.80 -20.53
C THR A 7 -29.18 9.83 -20.15
N LYS A 8 -29.03 8.54 -20.50
CA LYS A 8 -29.92 7.47 -20.06
C LYS A 8 -29.87 7.35 -18.53
N LYS A 9 -30.91 7.84 -17.85
CA LYS A 9 -31.26 7.38 -16.50
C LYS A 9 -31.58 5.89 -16.59
N ARG A 10 -30.82 5.04 -15.89
CA ARG A 10 -31.29 3.68 -15.55
C ARG A 10 -32.56 3.87 -14.72
N GLN A 11 -33.68 3.30 -15.19
CA GLN A 11 -34.87 3.17 -14.35
C GLN A 11 -34.53 2.29 -13.13
N PRO A 12 -35.15 2.53 -11.97
CA PRO A 12 -35.08 1.57 -10.86
C PRO A 12 -35.65 0.24 -11.36
N PRO A 13 -35.08 -0.91 -10.98
CA PRO A 13 -35.72 -2.19 -11.27
C PRO A 13 -37.11 -2.20 -10.62
N ASP A 14 -38.13 -2.46 -11.45
CA ASP A 14 -39.48 -2.72 -11.01
C ASP A 14 -39.50 -4.04 -10.20
N THR A 15 -40.20 -4.01 -9.07
CA THR A 15 -40.43 -5.08 -8.07
C THR A 15 -39.21 -5.59 -7.28
N PRO A 16 -39.26 -5.62 -5.92
CA PRO A 16 -38.23 -6.29 -5.14
C PRO A 16 -38.35 -7.79 -5.41
N GLU A 17 -37.33 -8.38 -6.03
CA GLU A 17 -37.16 -9.83 -6.01
C GLU A 17 -37.26 -10.28 -4.55
N SER A 18 -38.22 -11.16 -4.24
CA SER A 18 -38.36 -11.72 -2.90
C SER A 18 -37.10 -12.53 -2.62
N HIS A 19 -36.17 -11.94 -1.86
CA HIS A 19 -35.02 -12.67 -1.34
C HIS A 19 -35.52 -13.93 -0.63
N ASP A 20 -34.80 -15.03 -0.81
CA ASP A 20 -35.04 -16.27 -0.06
C ASP A 20 -35.14 -15.94 1.44
N GLU A 21 -36.22 -16.37 2.10
CA GLU A 21 -36.48 -16.07 3.52
C GLU A 21 -35.30 -16.49 4.40
N GLY A 22 -34.63 -17.61 4.06
CA GLY A 22 -33.45 -18.08 4.80
C GLY A 22 -32.23 -17.16 4.67
N ILE A 23 -32.04 -16.52 3.51
CA ILE A 23 -30.96 -15.54 3.29
C ILE A 23 -31.24 -14.27 4.10
N LEU A 24 -32.48 -13.78 4.05
CA LEU A 24 -32.87 -12.58 4.78
C LEU A 24 -32.73 -12.76 6.29
N ASP A 25 -33.08 -13.92 6.83
CA ASP A 25 -32.93 -14.20 8.26
C ASP A 25 -31.47 -14.29 8.71
N GLU A 26 -30.59 -14.87 7.90
CA GLU A 26 -29.14 -14.86 8.16
C GLU A 26 -28.57 -13.43 8.12
N VAL A 27 -29.03 -12.59 7.17
CA VAL A 27 -28.67 -11.17 7.13
C VAL A 27 -29.17 -10.43 8.37
N LYS A 28 -30.42 -10.65 8.83
CA LYS A 28 -30.91 -10.04 10.08
C LYS A 28 -30.03 -10.43 11.27
N GLN A 29 -29.63 -11.70 11.36
CA GLN A 29 -28.75 -12.19 12.42
C GLN A 29 -27.39 -11.48 12.39
N LEU A 30 -26.82 -11.27 11.19
CA LEU A 30 -25.56 -10.56 10.99
C LEU A 30 -25.54 -9.16 11.63
N PHE A 31 -26.68 -8.45 11.62
CA PHE A 31 -26.88 -7.11 12.19
C PHE A 31 -27.41 -7.10 13.64
N SER A 32 -27.48 -8.26 14.31
CA SER A 32 -28.08 -8.40 15.65
C SER A 32 -27.08 -8.79 16.76
N LYS A 33 -25.78 -8.69 16.47
CA LYS A 33 -24.68 -9.12 17.36
C LYS A 33 -24.42 -8.10 18.49
N VAL A 34 -25.40 -7.95 19.39
CA VAL A 34 -25.37 -7.04 20.54
C VAL A 34 -25.64 -7.79 21.86
N ARG A 35 -24.98 -7.38 22.93
CA ARG A 35 -25.28 -7.79 24.30
C ARG A 35 -25.22 -6.60 25.25
N GLU A 36 -26.19 -6.51 26.15
CA GLU A 36 -26.31 -5.42 27.13
C GLU A 36 -25.93 -5.91 28.53
N TYR A 37 -25.23 -5.07 29.29
CA TYR A 37 -25.08 -5.25 30.73
C TYR A 37 -26.31 -4.71 31.46
N SER A 38 -26.89 -5.53 32.33
CA SER A 38 -28.09 -5.18 33.08
C SER A 38 -27.99 -5.69 34.51
N ALA A 39 -28.03 -4.76 35.47
CA ALA A 39 -28.07 -5.13 36.87
C ALA A 39 -29.35 -5.92 37.17
N PRO A 40 -29.27 -7.02 37.95
CA PRO A 40 -30.45 -7.81 38.31
C PRO A 40 -31.51 -6.96 39.01
N PRO A 41 -32.82 -7.23 38.82
CA PRO A 41 -33.88 -6.49 39.49
C PRO A 41 -33.69 -6.46 41.01
N GLY A 42 -33.63 -5.24 41.59
CA GLY A 42 -33.40 -5.05 43.03
C GLY A 42 -31.94 -5.03 43.47
N CYS A 43 -30.99 -5.17 42.54
CA CYS A 43 -29.55 -4.98 42.77
C CYS A 43 -29.07 -3.78 41.95
N GLU A 44 -28.31 -2.88 42.57
CA GLU A 44 -27.60 -1.81 41.86
C GLU A 44 -26.10 -2.10 41.89
N TRP A 45 -25.45 -2.03 40.73
CA TRP A 45 -24.00 -2.03 40.68
C TRP A 45 -23.49 -0.66 41.08
N CYS A 46 -22.70 -0.64 42.13
CA CYS A 46 -22.18 0.58 42.71
C CYS A 46 -20.70 0.74 42.40
N LEU A 47 -20.27 1.98 42.24
CA LEU A 47 -18.87 2.31 42.08
C LEU A 47 -18.07 1.85 43.31
N PRO A 48 -16.95 1.11 43.16
CA PRO A 48 -16.07 0.78 44.26
C PRO A 48 -15.49 2.03 44.91
N ASP A 49 -15.13 1.96 46.19
CA ASP A 49 -14.51 3.09 46.86
C ASP A 49 -13.17 3.48 46.19
N HIS A 50 -12.98 4.78 45.97
CA HIS A 50 -11.79 5.29 45.30
C HIS A 50 -10.48 4.96 46.03
N SER A 51 -10.49 4.68 47.34
CA SER A 51 -9.29 4.30 48.09
C SER A 51 -8.72 2.95 47.67
N VAL A 52 -9.56 2.02 47.19
CA VAL A 52 -9.13 0.66 46.79
C VAL A 52 -8.70 0.56 45.33
N ALA A 53 -9.03 1.55 44.50
CA ALA A 53 -8.68 1.54 43.08
C ALA A 53 -7.16 1.59 42.88
N LEU A 54 -6.60 0.83 41.92
CA LEU A 54 -5.15 0.83 41.61
C LEU A 54 -4.24 0.44 42.79
N CYS A 55 -4.75 -0.33 43.76
CA CYS A 55 -3.99 -0.78 44.93
C CYS A 55 -3.54 -2.25 44.83
N ASP A 56 -4.24 -3.06 44.02
CA ASP A 56 -3.99 -4.49 43.87
C ASP A 56 -3.17 -4.78 42.61
N GLN A 57 -2.44 -5.89 42.64
CA GLN A 57 -1.77 -6.41 41.46
C GLN A 57 -2.77 -6.91 40.41
N PRO A 58 -2.41 -6.88 39.12
CA PRO A 58 -3.15 -7.54 38.06
C PRO A 58 -3.55 -8.97 38.43
N TRP A 59 -4.80 -9.34 38.16
CA TRP A 59 -5.35 -10.64 38.49
C TRP A 59 -5.88 -11.34 37.23
N SER A 60 -6.02 -12.66 37.29
CA SER A 60 -6.59 -13.44 36.20
C SER A 60 -7.94 -14.03 36.58
N HIS A 61 -8.80 -14.23 35.60
CA HIS A 61 -10.10 -14.87 35.78
C HIS A 61 -10.17 -16.18 35.01
N PRO A 62 -10.07 -17.35 35.68
CA PRO A 62 -9.86 -18.63 35.01
C PRO A 62 -10.86 -18.97 33.89
N PRO A 63 -12.18 -18.73 34.02
CA PRO A 63 -13.13 -19.00 32.94
C PRO A 63 -12.84 -18.22 31.66
N LEU A 64 -12.47 -16.94 31.76
CA LEU A 64 -12.16 -16.11 30.59
C LEU A 64 -10.79 -16.45 29.99
N GLN A 65 -9.82 -16.84 30.83
CA GLN A 65 -8.52 -17.30 30.36
C GLN A 65 -8.64 -18.62 29.58
N ALA A 66 -9.61 -19.48 29.94
CA ALA A 66 -9.94 -20.65 29.13
C ALA A 66 -10.50 -20.27 27.74
N LEU A 67 -11.35 -19.24 27.66
CA LEU A 67 -11.81 -18.70 26.37
C LEU A 67 -10.67 -18.10 25.54
N LYS A 68 -9.75 -17.36 26.18
CA LYS A 68 -8.55 -16.81 25.54
C LYS A 68 -7.71 -17.91 24.91
N ASN A 69 -7.38 -18.95 25.69
CA ASN A 69 -6.60 -20.09 25.21
C ASN A 69 -7.28 -20.80 24.05
N SER A 70 -8.58 -21.11 24.19
CA SER A 70 -9.38 -21.74 23.13
C SER A 70 -9.41 -20.92 21.84
N LEU A 71 -9.56 -19.59 21.94
CA LEU A 71 -9.55 -18.72 20.76
C LEU A 71 -8.17 -18.67 20.11
N ASN A 72 -7.11 -18.58 20.90
CA ASN A 72 -5.75 -18.56 20.39
C ASN A 72 -5.38 -19.88 19.71
N GLU A 73 -5.77 -21.04 20.25
CA GLU A 73 -5.62 -22.34 19.58
C GLU A 73 -6.28 -22.36 18.18
N VAL A 74 -7.45 -21.74 18.02
CA VAL A 74 -8.13 -21.63 16.71
C VAL A 74 -7.42 -20.64 15.78
N LYS A 75 -6.93 -19.52 16.30
CA LYS A 75 -6.15 -18.53 15.53
C LYS A 75 -4.81 -19.11 15.07
N ASP A 76 -4.17 -19.94 15.90
CA ASP A 76 -2.87 -20.54 15.59
C ASP A 76 -2.94 -21.47 14.37
N ARG A 77 -4.11 -22.04 14.08
CA ARG A 77 -4.39 -22.79 12.84
C ARG A 77 -4.37 -21.94 11.56
N LEU A 78 -4.21 -20.62 11.69
CA LEU A 78 -4.03 -19.69 10.57
C LEU A 78 -2.55 -19.39 10.30
N SER A 79 -1.65 -19.80 11.20
CA SER A 79 -0.23 -19.43 11.16
C SER A 79 0.51 -20.01 9.95
N ASP A 80 0.01 -21.11 9.39
CA ASP A 80 0.55 -21.80 8.21
C ASP A 80 -0.02 -21.26 6.88
N LYS A 81 -1.00 -20.34 6.92
CA LYS A 81 -1.64 -19.80 5.72
C LYS A 81 -0.87 -18.61 5.15
N ASP A 82 -0.76 -18.56 3.82
CA ASP A 82 -0.29 -17.35 3.14
C ASP A 82 -1.26 -16.19 3.45
N LEU A 83 -0.74 -15.14 4.09
CA LEU A 83 -1.57 -14.03 4.57
C LEU A 83 -2.30 -13.32 3.42
N SER A 84 -1.72 -13.25 2.23
CA SER A 84 -2.36 -12.57 1.09
C SER A 84 -3.52 -13.39 0.51
N VAL A 85 -3.31 -14.69 0.31
CA VAL A 85 -4.33 -15.61 -0.19
C VAL A 85 -5.46 -15.76 0.85
N TRP A 86 -5.09 -15.91 2.13
CA TRP A 86 -6.06 -15.95 3.23
C TRP A 86 -6.85 -14.65 3.36
N HIS A 87 -6.20 -13.50 3.20
CA HIS A 87 -6.87 -12.21 3.21
C HIS A 87 -7.86 -12.06 2.03
N GLN A 88 -7.45 -12.48 0.83
CA GLN A 88 -8.33 -12.46 -0.34
C GLN A 88 -9.55 -13.36 -0.13
N HIS A 89 -9.34 -14.57 0.40
CA HIS A 89 -10.41 -15.50 0.76
C HIS A 89 -11.35 -14.95 1.82
N THR A 90 -10.83 -14.45 2.94
CA THR A 90 -11.66 -13.88 4.02
C THR A 90 -12.39 -12.61 3.57
N CYS A 91 -11.86 -11.87 2.60
CA CYS A 91 -12.57 -10.75 1.97
C CYS A 91 -13.70 -11.21 1.04
N SER A 92 -13.52 -12.29 0.28
CA SER A 92 -14.56 -12.86 -0.60
C SER A 92 -15.65 -13.61 0.16
N THR A 93 -15.34 -14.16 1.34
CA THR A 93 -16.29 -14.85 2.23
C THR A 93 -16.97 -13.95 3.26
N ASN A 94 -16.51 -12.70 3.41
CA ASN A 94 -17.18 -11.76 4.29
C ASN A 94 -18.58 -11.38 3.78
N ARG A 95 -19.62 -11.82 4.50
CA ARG A 95 -21.04 -11.52 4.21
C ARG A 95 -21.34 -10.01 4.09
N ALA A 96 -20.62 -9.15 4.81
CA ALA A 96 -20.76 -7.69 4.72
C ALA A 96 -19.74 -7.03 3.77
N GLY A 97 -18.97 -7.82 3.01
CA GLY A 97 -17.77 -7.36 2.32
C GLY A 97 -17.99 -6.35 1.20
N ILE A 98 -19.21 -6.27 0.63
CA ILE A 98 -19.53 -5.32 -0.46
C ILE A 98 -20.28 -4.07 0.00
N ILE A 99 -20.62 -3.97 1.30
CA ILE A 99 -21.42 -2.84 1.82
C ILE A 99 -20.71 -1.51 1.53
N THR A 100 -19.41 -1.43 1.82
CA THR A 100 -18.64 -0.18 1.62
C THR A 100 -18.53 0.20 0.14
N SER A 101 -18.34 -0.76 -0.78
CA SER A 101 -18.33 -0.45 -2.22
C SER A 101 -19.71 0.01 -2.70
N HIS A 102 -20.77 -0.67 -2.27
CA HIS A 102 -22.15 -0.30 -2.59
C HIS A 102 -22.50 1.11 -2.09
N LEU A 103 -22.10 1.47 -0.87
CA LEU A 103 -22.31 2.80 -0.30
C LEU A 103 -21.60 3.89 -1.11
N ARG A 104 -20.35 3.66 -1.56
CA ARG A 104 -19.61 4.62 -2.40
C ARG A 104 -20.34 4.90 -3.71
N GLU A 105 -20.92 3.86 -4.32
CA GLU A 105 -21.64 3.97 -5.59
C GLU A 105 -23.01 4.66 -5.45
N THR A 106 -23.70 4.46 -4.32
CA THR A 106 -25.11 4.87 -4.16
C THR A 106 -25.31 6.15 -3.34
N THR A 107 -24.42 6.47 -2.40
CA THR A 107 -24.67 7.54 -1.40
C THR A 107 -23.77 8.77 -1.56
N ASN A 108 -22.69 8.71 -2.35
CA ASN A 108 -21.70 9.79 -2.42
C ASN A 108 -21.21 10.22 -1.01
N ALA A 109 -21.05 9.24 -0.11
CA ALA A 109 -20.54 9.46 1.25
C ALA A 109 -19.05 9.88 1.23
N GLU A 110 -18.74 10.96 1.96
CA GLU A 110 -17.37 11.45 2.16
C GLU A 110 -16.56 10.45 3.00
N LEU A 111 -15.30 10.19 2.63
CA LEU A 111 -14.43 9.24 3.34
C LEU A 111 -15.10 7.90 3.70
N CYS A 112 -15.89 7.35 2.77
CA CYS A 112 -16.63 6.09 2.98
C CYS A 112 -15.67 4.88 3.09
N THR A 113 -15.11 4.67 4.28
CA THR A 113 -14.25 3.53 4.65
C THR A 113 -15.06 2.44 5.37
N GLN A 114 -14.40 1.34 5.75
CA GLN A 114 -15.05 0.34 6.61
C GLN A 114 -15.40 0.93 7.99
N ALA A 115 -14.55 1.80 8.55
CA ALA A 115 -14.82 2.49 9.81
C ALA A 115 -16.04 3.41 9.71
N TRP A 116 -16.21 4.11 8.59
CA TRP A 116 -17.41 4.91 8.30
C TRP A 116 -18.68 4.05 8.39
N ALA A 117 -18.67 2.86 7.77
CA ALA A 117 -19.81 1.95 7.79
C ALA A 117 -20.07 1.38 9.19
N LYS A 118 -19.02 1.03 9.95
CA LYS A 118 -19.18 0.58 11.34
C LYS A 118 -19.87 1.65 12.20
N PHE A 119 -19.43 2.90 12.12
CA PHE A 119 -20.00 3.96 12.94
C PHE A 119 -21.43 4.32 12.51
N TYR A 120 -21.70 4.37 11.21
CA TYR A 120 -23.07 4.62 10.73
C TYR A 120 -24.03 3.49 11.16
N GLU A 121 -23.55 2.24 11.20
CA GLU A 121 -24.29 1.09 11.76
C GLU A 121 -24.54 1.25 13.27
N ILE A 122 -23.53 1.67 14.05
CA ILE A 122 -23.66 1.97 15.48
C ILE A 122 -24.70 3.07 15.69
N GLN A 123 -24.56 4.20 14.99
CA GLN A 123 -25.47 5.35 15.06
C GLN A 123 -26.90 5.01 14.64
N GLY A 124 -27.07 4.11 13.68
CA GLY A 124 -28.38 3.64 13.24
C GLY A 124 -29.01 2.58 14.17
N THR A 125 -28.21 1.95 15.03
CA THR A 125 -28.66 0.92 15.99
C THR A 125 -28.92 1.50 17.37
N PHE A 126 -28.10 2.46 17.81
CA PHE A 126 -28.16 3.08 19.13
C PHE A 126 -28.50 4.57 19.03
N LYS A 127 -29.29 5.08 19.98
CA LYS A 127 -29.63 6.50 20.06
C LYS A 127 -28.48 7.30 20.69
N LEU A 128 -27.41 7.53 19.92
CA LEU A 128 -26.24 8.25 20.42
C LEU A 128 -26.50 9.73 20.69
N LEU A 129 -27.43 10.35 19.95
CA LEU A 129 -27.78 11.77 20.12
C LEU A 129 -28.72 11.91 21.30
N SER A 130 -28.28 12.63 22.34
CA SER A 130 -29.09 12.88 23.53
C SER A 130 -30.35 13.69 23.18
N GLU A 131 -31.48 13.36 23.81
CA GLU A 131 -32.74 14.11 23.62
C GLU A 131 -32.56 15.59 24.00
N THR A 132 -31.75 15.87 25.02
CA THR A 132 -31.39 17.24 25.42
C THR A 132 -30.65 18.01 24.33
N ALA A 133 -29.72 17.39 23.61
CA ALA A 133 -29.00 18.06 22.52
C ALA A 133 -29.96 18.43 21.37
N LEU A 134 -30.85 17.49 21.02
CA LEU A 134 -31.88 17.71 20.00
C LEU A 134 -32.87 18.81 20.40
N GLN A 135 -33.27 18.88 21.68
CA GLN A 135 -34.16 19.93 22.19
C GLN A 135 -33.50 21.31 22.20
N ASN A 136 -32.22 21.37 22.55
CA ASN A 136 -31.47 22.62 22.60
C ASN A 136 -31.03 23.12 21.21
N GLY A 137 -31.08 22.24 20.20
CA GLY A 137 -30.63 22.55 18.85
C GLY A 137 -29.11 22.67 18.71
N GLU A 138 -28.34 22.18 19.68
CA GLU A 138 -26.87 22.21 19.70
C GLU A 138 -26.36 20.82 20.05
N PHE A 139 -25.43 20.28 19.26
CA PHE A 139 -24.85 18.96 19.48
C PHE A 139 -23.33 19.04 19.35
N ASN A 140 -22.61 18.59 20.37
CA ASN A 140 -21.16 18.71 20.42
C ASN A 140 -20.49 17.33 20.59
N SER A 141 -19.56 16.98 19.72
CA SER A 141 -18.86 15.69 19.75
C SER A 141 -17.35 15.82 19.87
N VAL A 142 -16.72 14.85 20.54
CA VAL A 142 -15.27 14.71 20.63
C VAL A 142 -14.86 13.33 20.13
N HIS A 143 -13.89 13.27 19.22
CA HIS A 143 -13.46 12.03 18.57
C HIS A 143 -11.99 11.76 18.88
N LEU A 144 -11.72 10.72 19.68
CA LEU A 144 -10.37 10.33 20.11
C LEU A 144 -9.79 9.28 19.16
N CYS A 145 -8.49 9.41 18.87
CA CYS A 145 -7.76 8.53 17.97
C CYS A 145 -8.44 8.36 16.59
N GLU A 146 -8.98 9.44 16.06
CA GLU A 146 -10.02 9.40 15.01
C GLU A 146 -9.49 9.28 13.56
N ALA A 147 -8.18 9.43 13.34
CA ALA A 147 -7.62 9.44 11.99
C ALA A 147 -8.06 8.18 11.19
N PRO A 148 -8.51 8.34 9.93
CA PRO A 148 -8.44 9.55 9.09
C PRO A 148 -9.64 10.52 9.23
N GLY A 149 -10.61 10.25 10.10
CA GLY A 149 -11.84 11.05 10.23
C GLY A 149 -13.12 10.37 9.78
N ALA A 150 -13.15 9.04 9.78
CA ALA A 150 -14.25 8.26 9.22
C ALA A 150 -15.54 8.36 10.05
N PHE A 151 -15.46 8.40 11.38
CA PHE A 151 -16.64 8.55 12.24
C PHE A 151 -17.18 9.98 12.18
N ILE A 152 -16.30 10.99 12.12
CA ILE A 152 -16.70 12.39 11.91
C ILE A 152 -17.52 12.53 10.61
N SER A 153 -17.00 11.98 9.51
CA SER A 153 -17.69 12.02 8.22
C SER A 153 -19.02 11.26 8.23
N ALA A 154 -19.06 10.08 8.88
CA ALA A 154 -20.28 9.30 9.04
C ALA A 154 -21.34 10.03 9.87
N LEU A 155 -20.92 10.69 10.95
CA LEU A 155 -21.79 11.50 11.81
C LEU A 155 -22.35 12.70 11.05
N ASN A 156 -21.50 13.44 10.33
CA ASN A 156 -21.95 14.53 9.45
C ASN A 156 -23.00 14.04 8.45
N HIS A 157 -22.72 12.91 7.79
CA HIS A 157 -23.63 12.34 6.80
C HIS A 157 -24.97 12.01 7.44
N PHE A 158 -24.97 11.34 8.59
CA PHE A 158 -26.17 11.02 9.34
C PHE A 158 -26.97 12.27 9.71
N LEU A 159 -26.34 13.29 10.29
CA LEU A 159 -27.00 14.55 10.70
C LEU A 159 -27.64 15.26 9.50
N GLN A 160 -26.90 15.38 8.39
CA GLN A 160 -27.35 16.08 7.19
C GLN A 160 -28.50 15.36 6.46
N THR A 161 -28.59 14.03 6.55
CA THR A 161 -29.64 13.24 5.89
C THR A 161 -30.85 12.97 6.79
N SER A 162 -30.68 12.97 8.12
CA SER A 162 -31.74 12.61 9.07
C SER A 162 -32.77 13.71 9.31
N ARG A 163 -32.64 14.88 8.67
CA ARG A 163 -33.51 16.07 8.85
C ARG A 163 -33.58 16.55 10.31
N LEU A 164 -32.56 16.24 11.09
CA LEU A 164 -32.40 16.77 12.44
C LEU A 164 -31.80 18.17 12.32
N TYR A 165 -32.44 19.16 12.94
CA TYR A 165 -31.93 20.52 12.99
C TYR A 165 -31.14 20.69 14.28
N CYS A 166 -29.82 20.59 14.19
CA CYS A 166 -28.91 20.95 15.27
C CYS A 166 -27.64 21.60 14.70
N ASP A 167 -27.14 22.61 15.39
CA ASP A 167 -25.81 23.16 15.16
C ASP A 167 -24.79 22.18 15.74
N TRP A 168 -24.03 21.54 14.86
CA TRP A 168 -23.04 20.53 15.24
C TRP A 168 -21.64 21.12 15.28
N THR A 169 -21.01 21.03 16.44
CA THR A 169 -19.58 21.33 16.63
C THR A 169 -18.84 20.03 16.97
N TRP A 170 -17.65 19.85 16.44
CA TRP A 170 -16.83 18.70 16.74
C TRP A 170 -15.38 19.09 17.00
N VAL A 171 -14.70 18.28 17.80
CA VAL A 171 -13.25 18.31 18.01
C VAL A 171 -12.73 16.89 17.86
N ALA A 172 -11.54 16.73 17.30
CA ALA A 172 -10.91 15.43 17.15
C ALA A 172 -9.48 15.43 17.67
N ASN A 173 -8.99 14.27 18.07
CA ASN A 173 -7.61 14.03 18.42
C ASN A 173 -7.10 12.79 17.70
N THR A 174 -5.82 12.79 17.35
CA THR A 174 -5.06 11.65 16.84
C THR A 174 -3.57 11.98 16.95
N LEU A 175 -2.70 10.99 16.80
CA LEU A 175 -1.27 11.25 16.60
C LEU A 175 -1.09 12.11 15.35
N ASN A 176 -0.42 13.25 15.50
CA ASN A 176 -0.27 14.23 14.43
C ASN A 176 0.51 13.61 13.26
N PRO A 177 -0.09 13.44 12.06
CA PRO A 177 0.59 12.83 10.91
C PRO A 177 1.72 13.72 10.37
N TYR A 178 1.72 15.00 10.74
CA TYR A 178 2.72 15.97 10.32
C TYR A 178 3.85 16.15 11.34
N HIS A 179 3.73 15.59 12.55
CA HIS A 179 4.79 15.67 13.55
C HIS A 179 5.88 14.63 13.28
N GLU A 180 7.07 15.14 12.94
CA GLU A 180 8.17 14.37 12.38
C GLU A 180 8.74 13.32 13.34
N ALA A 181 8.53 13.47 14.66
CA ALA A 181 8.91 12.43 15.63
C ALA A 181 7.92 11.26 15.71
N ASN A 182 6.71 11.39 15.18
CA ASN A 182 5.73 10.31 15.19
C ASN A 182 6.12 9.27 14.13
N ALA A 183 6.20 8.01 14.53
CA ALA A 183 6.49 6.92 13.60
C ALA A 183 5.29 6.62 12.72
N ARG A 184 5.52 6.29 11.45
CA ARG A 184 4.45 5.97 10.50
C ARG A 184 3.70 4.69 10.81
N SER A 185 4.32 3.75 11.51
CA SER A 185 3.63 2.57 12.03
C SER A 185 2.51 2.93 13.00
N CYS A 186 2.55 4.13 13.60
CA CYS A 186 1.57 4.61 14.57
C CYS A 186 0.59 5.63 13.99
N THR A 187 0.88 6.27 12.85
CA THR A 187 0.01 7.29 12.23
C THR A 187 -0.70 6.78 10.98
N ILE A 188 -1.95 7.19 10.78
CA ILE A 188 -2.69 6.89 9.54
C ILE A 188 -2.23 7.83 8.42
N ALA A 189 -1.95 7.26 7.25
CA ALA A 189 -1.43 8.02 6.12
C ALA A 189 -2.51 8.92 5.48
N ASP A 190 -3.76 8.47 5.39
CA ASP A 190 -4.86 9.24 4.81
C ASP A 190 -5.22 10.43 5.71
N ASP A 191 -4.89 11.64 5.26
CA ASP A 191 -4.99 12.88 6.03
C ASP A 191 -5.97 13.89 5.41
N ARG A 192 -6.77 13.46 4.43
CA ARG A 192 -7.62 14.35 3.62
C ARG A 192 -8.60 15.19 4.44
N LEU A 193 -9.23 14.60 5.48
CA LEU A 193 -10.07 15.39 6.39
C LEU A 193 -9.21 16.26 7.29
N ILE A 194 -8.14 15.70 7.86
CA ILE A 194 -7.24 16.38 8.81
C ILE A 194 -6.72 17.67 8.21
N ALA A 195 -6.13 17.61 7.01
CA ALA A 195 -5.57 18.75 6.29
C ALA A 195 -6.58 19.90 6.10
N HIS A 196 -7.83 19.59 5.75
CA HIS A 196 -8.86 20.62 5.52
C HIS A 196 -9.58 21.10 6.77
N THR A 197 -9.32 20.46 7.91
CA THR A 197 -10.02 20.74 9.16
C THR A 197 -9.07 20.90 10.34
N LEU A 198 -7.80 21.24 10.09
CA LEU A 198 -6.75 21.37 11.11
C LEU A 198 -7.18 22.17 12.38
N PRO A 199 -7.93 23.28 12.29
CA PRO A 199 -8.39 24.01 13.48
C PRO A 199 -9.26 23.21 14.46
N TRP A 200 -9.88 22.12 14.00
CA TRP A 200 -10.72 21.24 14.82
C TRP A 200 -9.96 20.01 15.36
N TRP A 201 -8.68 19.85 15.01
CA TRP A 201 -7.82 18.77 15.52
C TRP A 201 -6.96 19.26 16.69
N PHE A 202 -7.06 18.56 17.82
CA PHE A 202 -6.27 18.76 19.01
C PHE A 202 -5.04 17.85 18.99
N PHE A 203 -3.85 18.46 18.88
CA PHE A 203 -2.56 17.76 18.90
C PHE A 203 -1.76 17.96 20.20
N GLY A 204 -2.35 18.58 21.22
CA GLY A 204 -1.64 18.94 22.45
C GLY A 204 -0.65 20.08 22.27
N SER A 205 -0.17 20.65 23.37
CA SER A 205 0.79 21.75 23.33
C SER A 205 2.13 21.33 22.72
N ASP A 206 2.53 20.07 22.82
CA ASP A 206 3.75 19.54 22.19
C ASP A 206 3.58 19.17 20.71
N ASN A 207 2.35 19.22 20.20
CA ASN A 207 1.95 18.94 18.82
C ASN A 207 2.11 17.47 18.37
N THR A 208 2.39 16.53 19.28
CA THR A 208 2.51 15.09 18.97
C THR A 208 1.16 14.43 18.76
N GLY A 209 0.12 14.91 19.45
CA GLY A 209 -1.22 14.32 19.46
C GLY A 209 -1.38 13.08 20.33
N ASP A 210 -0.38 12.72 21.15
CA ASP A 210 -0.46 11.55 22.03
C ASP A 210 -1.44 11.77 23.18
N ILE A 211 -2.62 11.17 23.10
CA ILE A 211 -3.67 11.30 24.12
C ILE A 211 -3.32 10.62 25.44
N MET A 212 -2.31 9.75 25.47
CA MET A 212 -1.91 9.03 26.68
C MET A 212 -1.07 9.90 27.63
N LEU A 213 -0.73 11.13 27.22
CA LEU A 213 -0.09 12.12 28.08
C LEU A 213 -1.12 12.84 28.97
N GLN A 214 -0.94 12.78 30.28
CA GLN A 214 -1.82 13.46 31.25
C GLN A 214 -1.94 14.97 30.96
N LYS A 215 -0.85 15.60 30.51
CA LYS A 215 -0.85 17.00 30.10
C LYS A 215 -1.87 17.26 28.99
N HIS A 216 -1.94 16.39 27.97
CA HIS A 216 -2.87 16.51 26.86
C HIS A 216 -4.32 16.27 27.27
N LEU A 217 -4.57 15.37 28.23
CA LEU A 217 -5.91 15.21 28.81
C LEU A 217 -6.44 16.53 29.38
N LEU A 218 -5.61 17.23 30.18
CA LEU A 218 -6.01 18.50 30.81
C LEU A 218 -6.12 19.64 29.78
N GLU A 219 -5.21 19.69 28.81
CA GLU A 219 -5.26 20.67 27.72
C GLU A 219 -6.47 20.45 26.81
N LEU A 220 -6.84 19.20 26.53
CA LEU A 220 -8.04 18.88 25.74
C LEU A 220 -9.31 19.36 26.45
N GLN A 221 -9.39 19.19 27.78
CA GLN A 221 -10.49 19.73 28.58
C GLN A 221 -10.62 21.26 28.42
N VAL A 222 -9.50 21.97 28.41
CA VAL A 222 -9.49 23.43 28.16
C VAL A 222 -9.85 23.74 26.72
N PHE A 223 -9.35 22.97 25.76
CA PHE A 223 -9.61 23.17 24.33
C PHE A 223 -11.09 23.05 23.99
N VAL A 224 -11.79 22.08 24.58
CA VAL A 224 -13.24 21.89 24.39
C VAL A 224 -14.10 22.77 25.31
N SER A 225 -13.51 23.60 26.17
CA SER A 225 -14.26 24.43 27.12
C SER A 225 -15.17 25.48 26.47
N ASN A 226 -14.92 25.81 25.21
CA ASN A 226 -15.80 26.66 24.40
C ASN A 226 -17.12 25.95 24.02
N MET A 227 -17.17 24.62 24.09
CA MET A 227 -18.40 23.86 23.96
C MET A 227 -19.18 23.97 25.26
N ARG A 228 -20.48 24.29 25.19
CA ARG A 228 -21.33 24.38 26.39
C ARG A 228 -21.44 23.04 27.14
N ARG A 229 -21.41 21.94 26.39
CA ARG A 229 -21.54 20.56 26.84
C ARG A 229 -20.94 19.64 25.78
N VAL A 230 -20.45 18.47 26.17
CA VAL A 230 -20.01 17.42 25.25
C VAL A 230 -21.04 16.29 25.29
N ASP A 231 -21.66 15.99 24.16
CA ASP A 231 -22.79 15.05 24.05
C ASP A 231 -22.38 13.66 23.59
N LEU A 232 -21.30 13.57 22.81
CA LEU A 232 -20.79 12.31 22.29
C LEU A 232 -19.27 12.31 22.37
N VAL A 233 -18.72 11.24 22.92
CA VAL A 233 -17.30 10.90 22.77
C VAL A 233 -17.19 9.61 21.97
N THR A 234 -16.30 9.55 20.99
CA THR A 234 -15.96 8.30 20.30
C THR A 234 -14.47 8.02 20.43
N ALA A 235 -14.09 6.75 20.42
CA ALA A 235 -12.72 6.26 20.49
C ALA A 235 -12.54 5.04 19.59
N ASP A 236 -11.78 5.17 18.50
CA ASP A 236 -11.46 4.11 17.53
C ASP A 236 -9.94 3.80 17.50
N GLY A 237 -9.23 4.10 18.59
CA GLY A 237 -7.79 3.91 18.71
C GLY A 237 -7.35 2.44 18.79
N SER A 238 -6.19 2.14 18.20
CA SER A 238 -5.51 0.84 18.30
C SER A 238 -4.04 0.96 17.90
N PHE A 239 -3.21 0.02 18.34
CA PHE A 239 -1.83 -0.15 17.89
C PHE A 239 -1.70 -1.30 16.88
N ASP A 240 -0.60 -1.32 16.12
CA ASP A 240 -0.26 -2.46 15.27
C ASP A 240 0.19 -3.65 16.14
N CYS A 241 -0.67 -4.66 16.23
CA CYS A 241 -0.46 -5.86 17.05
C CYS A 241 -0.11 -7.09 16.19
N GLN A 242 0.32 -6.92 14.93
CA GLN A 242 0.62 -8.06 14.05
C GLN A 242 1.73 -8.98 14.59
N GLY A 243 2.64 -8.46 15.42
CA GLY A 243 3.70 -9.24 16.06
C GLY A 243 3.22 -10.16 17.18
N ASP A 244 2.09 -9.86 17.81
CA ASP A 244 1.47 -10.68 18.87
C ASP A 244 -0.06 -10.48 18.88
N PRO A 245 -0.80 -11.12 17.95
CA PRO A 245 -2.25 -10.98 17.87
C PRO A 245 -2.99 -11.69 19.00
N GLY A 246 -2.31 -12.56 19.76
CA GLY A 246 -2.85 -13.26 20.93
C GLY A 246 -2.97 -12.37 22.16
N GLU A 247 -2.09 -11.38 22.29
CA GLU A 247 -2.04 -10.42 23.40
C GLU A 247 -2.56 -9.02 23.05
N GLN A 248 -3.29 -8.88 21.93
CA GLN A 248 -3.85 -7.60 21.46
C GLN A 248 -4.63 -6.83 22.54
N GLU A 249 -5.41 -7.52 23.37
CA GLU A 249 -6.16 -6.89 24.47
C GLU A 249 -5.24 -6.22 25.49
N SER A 250 -4.22 -6.94 25.95
CA SER A 250 -3.22 -6.44 26.91
C SER A 250 -2.44 -5.25 26.36
N LEU A 251 -2.06 -5.30 25.07
CA LEU A 251 -1.27 -4.25 24.41
C LEU A 251 -2.04 -2.94 24.22
N VAL A 252 -3.36 -3.00 23.98
CA VAL A 252 -4.20 -1.82 23.73
C VAL A 252 -4.89 -1.31 25.00
N ALA A 253 -4.95 -2.11 26.07
CA ALA A 253 -5.59 -1.74 27.34
C ALA A 253 -5.17 -0.37 27.91
N PRO A 254 -3.89 0.04 27.88
CA PRO A 254 -3.50 1.37 28.38
C PRO A 254 -4.14 2.53 27.58
N LEU A 255 -4.29 2.39 26.26
CA LEU A 255 -4.95 3.38 25.42
C LEU A 255 -6.45 3.46 25.73
N GLN A 256 -7.12 2.31 25.84
CA GLN A 256 -8.55 2.23 26.18
C GLN A 256 -8.85 2.84 27.55
N TYR A 257 -7.97 2.65 28.52
CA TYR A 257 -8.03 3.32 29.82
C TYR A 257 -7.95 4.84 29.66
N CYS A 258 -6.97 5.33 28.91
CA CYS A 258 -6.80 6.76 28.65
C CYS A 258 -8.02 7.37 27.94
N GLU A 259 -8.53 6.72 26.89
CA GLU A 259 -9.72 7.13 26.16
C GLU A 259 -10.97 7.15 27.05
N THR A 260 -11.12 6.17 27.95
CA THR A 260 -12.24 6.12 28.90
C THR A 260 -12.16 7.24 29.94
N VAL A 261 -10.98 7.47 30.53
CA VAL A 261 -10.80 8.57 31.49
C VAL A 261 -11.05 9.92 30.82
N CYS A 262 -10.62 10.08 29.56
CA CYS A 262 -10.94 11.24 28.75
C CYS A 262 -12.45 11.40 28.55
N ALA A 263 -13.16 10.35 28.13
CA ALA A 263 -14.61 10.39 27.95
C ALA A 263 -15.35 10.79 29.26
N LEU A 264 -15.00 10.18 30.39
CA LEU A 264 -15.59 10.48 31.70
C LEU A 264 -15.29 11.92 32.17
N LEU A 265 -14.13 12.47 31.82
CA LEU A 265 -13.77 13.86 32.11
C LEU A 265 -14.56 14.86 31.27
N LEU A 266 -14.81 14.55 30.00
CA LEU A 266 -15.39 15.48 29.03
C LEU A 266 -16.93 15.44 29.03
N LEU A 267 -17.55 14.27 28.99
CA LEU A 267 -18.99 14.07 28.75
C LEU A 267 -19.89 14.83 29.73
N ALA A 268 -20.91 15.51 29.21
CA ALA A 268 -21.98 16.06 30.02
C ALA A 268 -23.01 14.97 30.42
N PRO A 269 -23.79 15.18 31.50
CA PRO A 269 -24.91 14.30 31.84
C PRO A 269 -25.85 14.08 30.64
N GLY A 270 -26.25 12.83 30.42
CA GLY A 270 -27.02 12.36 29.27
C GLY A 270 -26.19 12.13 27.99
N GLY A 271 -24.88 12.32 28.02
CA GLY A 271 -24.00 12.06 26.89
C GLY A 271 -23.73 10.57 26.63
N SER A 272 -23.28 10.25 25.42
CA SER A 272 -22.97 8.88 24.97
C SER A 272 -21.47 8.68 24.74
N PHE A 273 -21.00 7.45 24.92
CA PHE A 273 -19.61 7.07 24.66
C PHE A 273 -19.54 5.82 23.77
N VAL A 274 -18.74 5.87 22.71
CA VAL A 274 -18.45 4.71 21.86
C VAL A 274 -16.96 4.40 21.94
N LEU A 275 -16.62 3.21 22.44
CA LEU A 275 -15.24 2.76 22.64
C LEU A 275 -14.99 1.48 21.86
N LYS A 276 -13.95 1.46 21.03
CA LYS A 276 -13.47 0.23 20.42
C LYS A 276 -12.71 -0.64 21.43
N MET A 277 -13.07 -1.92 21.47
CA MET A 277 -12.36 -2.93 22.22
C MET A 277 -12.12 -4.17 21.36
N PHE A 278 -11.37 -5.14 21.91
CA PHE A 278 -11.05 -6.39 21.24
C PHE A 278 -11.67 -7.57 22.00
N THR A 279 -10.87 -8.57 22.36
CA THR A 279 -11.30 -9.51 23.39
C THR A 279 -11.49 -8.76 24.71
N LEU A 280 -12.24 -9.38 25.61
CA LEU A 280 -12.64 -8.82 26.90
C LEU A 280 -12.34 -9.85 28.01
N PHE A 281 -11.18 -10.49 27.96
CA PHE A 281 -10.82 -11.62 28.84
C PHE A 281 -9.90 -11.23 30.00
N GLU A 282 -9.26 -10.06 29.90
CA GLU A 282 -8.31 -9.55 30.87
C GLU A 282 -9.00 -8.70 31.95
N HIS A 283 -8.40 -8.70 33.14
CA HIS A 283 -8.90 -7.92 34.27
C HIS A 283 -9.02 -6.42 33.99
N SER A 284 -8.17 -5.86 33.13
CA SER A 284 -8.22 -4.47 32.69
C SER A 284 -9.56 -4.19 32.00
N SER A 285 -9.97 -5.02 31.05
CA SER A 285 -11.27 -4.94 30.37
C SER A 285 -12.44 -5.16 31.34
N ILE A 286 -12.35 -6.15 32.23
CA ILE A 286 -13.39 -6.42 33.23
C ILE A 286 -13.63 -5.18 34.12
N CYS A 287 -12.57 -4.61 34.67
CA CYS A 287 -12.68 -3.45 35.54
C CYS A 287 -13.17 -2.20 34.78
N LEU A 288 -12.71 -2.00 33.55
CA LEU A 288 -13.10 -0.86 32.72
C LEU A 288 -14.59 -0.93 32.35
N LEU A 289 -15.08 -2.11 31.96
CA LEU A 289 -16.49 -2.33 31.66
C LEU A 289 -17.37 -2.20 32.91
N TYR A 290 -16.90 -2.66 34.07
CA TYR A 290 -17.60 -2.46 35.33
C TYR A 290 -17.70 -0.98 35.69
N LEU A 291 -16.60 -0.22 35.52
CA LEU A 291 -16.60 1.24 35.70
C LEU A 291 -17.65 1.89 34.79
N LEU A 292 -17.65 1.55 33.49
CA LEU A 292 -18.62 2.08 32.54
C LEU A 292 -20.07 1.71 32.93
N ALA A 293 -20.32 0.47 33.36
CA ALA A 293 -21.64 0.03 33.81
C ALA A 293 -22.13 0.76 35.07
N CYS A 294 -21.23 1.31 35.91
CA CYS A 294 -21.59 2.17 37.03
C CYS A 294 -21.81 3.64 36.63
N CYS A 295 -21.24 4.08 35.50
CA CYS A 295 -21.23 5.48 35.05
C CYS A 295 -22.36 5.83 34.08
N PHE A 296 -22.87 4.84 33.35
CA PHE A 296 -23.85 5.00 32.28
C PHE A 296 -25.11 4.19 32.57
N ARG A 297 -26.24 4.63 32.04
CA ARG A 297 -27.52 3.93 32.23
C ARG A 297 -27.56 2.58 31.51
N SER A 298 -26.97 2.53 30.31
CA SER A 298 -26.95 1.34 29.47
C SER A 298 -25.55 1.22 28.87
N VAL A 299 -25.00 0.02 28.92
CA VAL A 299 -23.70 -0.33 28.35
C VAL A 299 -23.86 -1.59 27.53
N ASN A 300 -23.51 -1.50 26.25
CA ASN A 300 -23.74 -2.54 25.26
C ASN A 300 -22.40 -2.93 24.62
N VAL A 301 -22.13 -4.23 24.49
CA VAL A 301 -21.06 -4.74 23.63
C VAL A 301 -21.68 -5.11 22.29
N PHE A 302 -21.17 -4.53 21.21
CA PHE A 302 -21.72 -4.64 19.87
C PHE A 302 -20.64 -4.99 18.86
N LYS A 303 -20.89 -5.98 18.01
CA LYS A 303 -20.04 -6.26 16.85
C LYS A 303 -20.80 -5.86 15.57
N PRO A 304 -20.50 -4.71 14.95
CA PRO A 304 -21.11 -4.34 13.68
C PRO A 304 -20.96 -5.45 12.63
N ALA A 305 -21.96 -5.66 11.80
CA ALA A 305 -21.91 -6.53 10.61
C ALA A 305 -20.75 -6.13 9.70
N THR A 306 -20.53 -4.83 9.58
CA THR A 306 -19.46 -4.22 8.78
C THR A 306 -18.07 -4.36 9.39
N SER A 307 -17.93 -4.86 10.64
CA SER A 307 -16.64 -5.30 11.18
C SER A 307 -16.35 -6.75 10.79
N LYS A 308 -15.09 -7.08 10.46
CA LYS A 308 -14.73 -8.42 9.98
C LYS A 308 -15.06 -9.47 11.05
N SER A 309 -15.93 -10.42 10.72
CA SER A 309 -16.44 -11.38 11.72
C SER A 309 -15.35 -12.25 12.38
N GLY A 310 -14.24 -12.54 11.68
CA GLY A 310 -13.14 -13.34 12.23
C GLY A 310 -12.16 -12.59 13.13
N ASN A 311 -12.26 -11.25 13.24
CA ASN A 311 -11.41 -10.47 14.14
C ASN A 311 -12.02 -10.35 15.55
N SER A 312 -11.20 -9.95 16.51
CA SER A 312 -11.65 -9.74 17.89
C SER A 312 -12.34 -8.38 18.10
N GLU A 313 -12.41 -7.51 17.09
CA GLU A 313 -12.91 -6.13 17.25
C GLU A 313 -14.41 -6.12 17.61
N VAL A 314 -14.74 -5.39 18.67
CA VAL A 314 -16.09 -5.06 19.14
C VAL A 314 -16.13 -3.59 19.59
N TYR A 315 -17.33 -3.05 19.77
CA TYR A 315 -17.54 -1.69 20.27
C TYR A 315 -18.39 -1.74 21.53
N VAL A 316 -17.93 -1.04 22.56
CA VAL A 316 -18.70 -0.75 23.77
C VAL A 316 -19.45 0.56 23.55
N VAL A 317 -20.77 0.50 23.56
CA VAL A 317 -21.67 1.63 23.37
C VAL A 317 -22.35 1.93 24.69
N CYS A 318 -21.96 3.05 25.31
CA CYS A 318 -22.49 3.53 26.57
C CYS A 318 -23.44 4.70 26.33
N LEU A 319 -24.63 4.64 26.92
CA LEU A 319 -25.70 5.62 26.73
C LEU A 319 -26.09 6.25 28.06
N ASP A 320 -26.52 7.51 28.01
CA ASP A 320 -27.02 8.29 29.15
C ASP A 320 -26.03 8.32 30.33
N PHE A 321 -24.91 9.01 30.15
CA PHE A 321 -23.95 9.28 31.23
C PHE A 321 -24.64 9.95 32.42
N GLN A 322 -24.50 9.41 33.63
CA GLN A 322 -25.33 9.80 34.78
C GLN A 322 -24.94 11.16 35.37
N SER A 323 -23.75 11.27 35.98
CA SER A 323 -23.23 12.52 36.53
C SER A 323 -21.75 12.42 36.86
N LYS A 324 -21.04 13.54 36.71
CA LYS A 324 -19.63 13.66 37.14
C LYS A 324 -19.47 13.65 38.66
N ASP A 325 -20.50 14.08 39.41
CA ASP A 325 -20.37 14.27 40.86
C ASP A 325 -20.14 12.96 41.61
N HIS A 326 -20.83 11.89 41.21
CA HIS A 326 -20.69 10.57 41.82
C HIS A 326 -19.29 9.95 41.59
N ILE A 327 -18.72 10.17 40.41
CA ILE A 327 -17.41 9.59 40.04
C ILE A 327 -16.24 10.49 40.40
N ARG A 328 -16.47 11.76 40.78
CA ARG A 328 -15.43 12.79 40.96
C ARG A 328 -14.25 12.36 41.84
N PRO A 329 -14.45 11.67 42.99
CA PRO A 329 -13.32 11.22 43.83
C PRO A 329 -12.44 10.19 43.10
N LEU A 330 -13.06 9.23 42.42
CA LEU A 330 -12.36 8.22 41.63
C LEU A 330 -11.69 8.86 40.42
N LEU A 331 -12.42 9.68 39.65
CA LEU A 331 -11.90 10.37 38.47
C LEU A 331 -10.65 11.22 38.81
N SER A 332 -10.64 11.88 39.96
CA SER A 332 -9.46 12.61 40.44
C SER A 332 -8.25 11.71 40.66
N LYS A 333 -8.45 10.47 41.13
CA LYS A 333 -7.40 9.46 41.28
C LYS A 333 -6.94 8.93 39.92
N LEU A 334 -7.88 8.64 39.01
CA LEU A 334 -7.57 8.17 37.66
C LEU A 334 -6.77 9.20 36.86
N ILE A 335 -7.13 10.48 36.97
CA ILE A 335 -6.37 11.58 36.37
C ILE A 335 -4.94 11.59 36.92
N ARG A 336 -4.74 11.51 38.25
CA ARG A 336 -3.40 11.50 38.85
C ARG A 336 -2.55 10.30 38.41
N SER A 337 -3.19 9.16 38.15
CA SER A 337 -2.55 7.93 37.69
C SER A 337 -2.73 7.71 36.18
N TYR A 338 -2.90 8.77 35.40
CA TYR A 338 -3.12 8.68 33.96
C TYR A 338 -1.82 8.40 33.20
N GLY A 339 -1.85 7.46 32.26
CA GLY A 339 -0.72 7.13 31.39
C GLY A 339 -0.63 5.65 31.03
N PRO A 340 0.37 5.26 30.21
CA PRO A 340 0.55 3.91 29.70
C PRO A 340 0.89 2.86 30.78
N ASP A 341 1.66 3.24 31.80
CA ASP A 341 2.33 2.28 32.69
C ASP A 341 1.42 1.76 33.83
N ILE A 342 0.31 2.43 34.10
CA ILE A 342 -0.49 2.11 35.29
C ILE A 342 -1.25 0.79 35.14
N ILE A 343 -1.80 0.51 33.95
CA ILE A 343 -2.66 -0.65 33.70
C ILE A 343 -1.85 -1.95 33.61
N SER A 344 -0.56 -1.86 33.27
CA SER A 344 0.34 -3.02 33.29
C SER A 344 0.82 -3.38 34.70
N THR A 345 0.71 -2.46 35.66
CA THR A 345 1.28 -2.61 37.02
C THR A 345 0.23 -2.74 38.13
N ALA A 346 -1.00 -2.30 37.90
CA ALA A 346 -2.06 -2.32 38.89
C ALA A 346 -3.45 -2.60 38.28
N ALA A 347 -4.26 -3.37 39.01
CA ALA A 347 -5.66 -3.57 38.68
C ALA A 347 -6.48 -2.32 39.04
N LEU A 348 -7.35 -1.86 38.13
CA LEU A 348 -8.24 -0.72 38.40
C LEU A 348 -9.11 -0.97 39.64
N PHE A 349 -9.65 -2.19 39.80
CA PHE A 349 -10.35 -2.60 41.02
C PHE A 349 -9.88 -3.99 41.50
N PRO A 350 -9.89 -4.23 42.82
CA PRO A 350 -9.78 -5.57 43.38
C PRO A 350 -10.89 -6.48 42.87
N LYS A 351 -10.60 -7.76 42.65
CA LYS A 351 -11.60 -8.76 42.23
C LYS A 351 -12.79 -8.83 43.19
N SER A 352 -12.54 -8.63 44.50
CA SER A 352 -13.58 -8.63 45.54
C SER A 352 -14.60 -7.50 45.41
N CYS A 353 -14.25 -6.42 44.71
CA CYS A 353 -15.14 -5.28 44.48
C CYS A 353 -16.03 -5.44 43.26
N ILE A 354 -15.80 -6.46 42.42
CA ILE A 354 -16.61 -6.73 41.24
C ILE A 354 -17.74 -7.71 41.64
N PRO A 355 -19.02 -7.32 41.50
CA PRO A 355 -20.14 -8.19 41.85
C PRO A 355 -20.16 -9.48 41.01
N SER A 356 -20.47 -10.61 41.65
CA SER A 356 -20.58 -11.90 40.95
C SER A 356 -21.66 -11.90 39.87
N SER A 357 -22.73 -11.12 40.06
CA SER A 357 -23.76 -10.92 39.03
C SER A 357 -23.20 -10.26 37.76
N PHE A 358 -22.31 -9.28 37.92
CA PHE A 358 -21.66 -8.63 36.80
C PHE A 358 -20.68 -9.58 36.12
N LEU A 359 -19.82 -10.25 36.90
CA LEU A 359 -18.84 -11.21 36.37
C LEU A 359 -19.51 -12.32 35.57
N ARG A 360 -20.63 -12.87 36.06
CA ARG A 360 -21.39 -13.89 35.34
C ARG A 360 -21.93 -13.38 34.00
N GLN A 361 -22.54 -12.20 33.98
CA GLN A 361 -23.03 -11.61 32.73
C GLN A 361 -21.88 -11.32 31.77
N HIS A 362 -20.75 -10.85 32.29
CA HIS A 362 -19.55 -10.62 31.52
C HIS A 362 -19.01 -11.92 30.88
N GLU A 363 -18.96 -13.02 31.63
CA GLU A 363 -18.62 -14.36 31.10
C GLU A 363 -19.56 -14.79 29.96
N GLU A 364 -20.87 -14.60 30.13
CA GLU A 364 -21.88 -14.94 29.13
C GLU A 364 -21.72 -14.10 27.84
N ILE A 365 -21.41 -12.81 27.97
CA ILE A 365 -21.14 -11.91 26.85
C ILE A 365 -19.85 -12.33 26.12
N CYS A 366 -18.78 -12.61 26.87
CA CYS A 366 -17.51 -13.05 26.33
C CYS A 366 -17.64 -14.38 25.59
N ALA A 367 -18.37 -15.35 26.15
CA ALA A 367 -18.66 -16.63 25.51
C ALA A 367 -19.43 -16.46 24.19
N PHE A 368 -20.42 -15.55 24.15
CA PHE A 368 -21.19 -15.27 22.94
C PHE A 368 -20.32 -14.75 21.79
N PHE A 369 -19.46 -13.75 22.04
CA PHE A 369 -18.59 -13.21 20.98
C PHE A 369 -17.45 -14.15 20.60
N HIS A 370 -16.95 -14.94 21.57
CA HIS A 370 -16.00 -16.01 21.32
C HIS A 370 -16.57 -17.06 20.35
N GLU A 371 -17.79 -17.55 20.59
CA GLU A 371 -18.46 -18.53 19.74
C GLU A 371 -18.63 -18.01 18.30
N LEU A 372 -19.11 -16.77 18.15
CA LEU A 372 -19.26 -16.14 16.84
C LEU A 372 -17.94 -16.06 16.06
N GLN A 373 -16.85 -15.73 16.75
CA GLN A 373 -15.53 -15.59 16.15
C GLN A 373 -14.96 -16.96 15.76
N ILE A 374 -15.01 -17.96 16.65
CA ILE A 374 -14.54 -19.32 16.36
C ILE A 374 -15.30 -19.91 15.19
N ASN A 375 -16.64 -19.84 15.21
CA ASN A 375 -17.47 -20.38 14.14
C ASN A 375 -17.11 -19.73 12.78
N THR A 376 -16.88 -18.41 12.77
CA THR A 376 -16.44 -17.72 11.55
C THR A 376 -15.06 -18.18 11.07
N ILE A 377 -14.09 -18.36 11.97
CA ILE A 377 -12.73 -18.78 11.60
C ILE A 377 -12.77 -20.21 11.05
N GLN A 378 -13.50 -21.11 11.72
CA GLN A 378 -13.66 -22.51 11.31
C GLN A 378 -14.41 -22.64 9.98
N GLU A 379 -15.49 -21.88 9.78
CA GLU A 379 -16.21 -21.81 8.51
C GLU A 379 -15.26 -21.37 7.38
N ASN A 380 -14.49 -20.31 7.60
CA ASN A 380 -13.53 -19.83 6.60
C ASN A 380 -12.44 -20.86 6.31
N LEU A 381 -11.95 -21.59 7.31
CA LEU A 381 -10.98 -22.67 7.14
C LEU A 381 -11.55 -23.81 6.28
N HIS A 382 -12.81 -24.18 6.51
CA HIS A 382 -13.50 -25.20 5.72
C HIS A 382 -13.74 -24.74 4.28
N LEU A 383 -14.24 -23.51 4.09
CA LEU A 383 -14.45 -22.94 2.75
C LEU A 383 -13.13 -22.74 2.01
N PHE A 384 -12.02 -22.55 2.73
CA PHE A 384 -10.71 -22.41 2.12
C PHE A 384 -10.20 -23.72 1.49
N SER A 385 -10.50 -24.87 2.12
CA SER A 385 -10.11 -26.17 1.57
C SER A 385 -10.98 -26.60 0.39
N SER A 386 -12.28 -26.32 0.43
CA SER A 386 -13.21 -26.71 -0.64
C SER A 386 -14.47 -25.84 -0.58
N MET A 387 -14.66 -24.98 -1.59
CA MET A 387 -15.87 -24.17 -1.73
C MET A 387 -16.60 -24.51 -3.03
N THR A 388 -17.81 -25.04 -2.92
CA THR A 388 -18.61 -25.42 -4.10
C THR A 388 -19.16 -24.20 -4.83
N ALA A 389 -19.58 -24.39 -6.08
CA ALA A 389 -20.21 -23.32 -6.88
C ALA A 389 -21.52 -22.83 -6.25
N GLU A 390 -22.30 -23.72 -5.64
CA GLU A 390 -23.56 -23.41 -4.96
C GLU A 390 -23.31 -22.58 -3.70
N GLN A 391 -22.29 -22.93 -2.91
CA GLN A 391 -21.88 -22.15 -1.73
C GLN A 391 -21.44 -20.75 -2.12
N ARG A 392 -20.65 -20.62 -3.20
CA ARG A 392 -20.24 -19.33 -3.75
C ARG A 392 -21.44 -18.48 -4.17
N LYS A 393 -22.36 -19.06 -4.95
CA LYS A 393 -23.57 -18.38 -5.40
C LYS A 393 -24.44 -17.92 -4.23
N ARG A 394 -24.64 -18.76 -3.22
CA ARG A 394 -25.41 -18.41 -2.01
C ARG A 394 -24.75 -17.27 -1.24
N LEU A 395 -23.43 -17.30 -1.10
CA LEU A 395 -22.65 -16.25 -0.44
C LEU A 395 -22.74 -14.91 -1.19
N ASP A 396 -22.71 -14.93 -2.53
CA ASP A 396 -22.89 -13.72 -3.33
C ASP A 396 -24.30 -13.13 -3.13
N GLN A 397 -25.33 -13.98 -3.08
CA GLN A 397 -26.70 -13.54 -2.75
C GLN A 397 -26.82 -12.94 -1.35
N LEU A 398 -26.17 -13.56 -0.34
CA LEU A 398 -26.10 -13.01 1.01
C LEU A 398 -25.43 -11.63 1.04
N ARG A 399 -24.32 -11.46 0.31
CA ARG A 399 -23.57 -10.20 0.25
C ARG A 399 -24.40 -9.08 -0.34
N GLU A 400 -25.12 -9.36 -1.43
CA GLU A 400 -26.02 -8.40 -2.06
C GLU A 400 -27.22 -8.06 -1.18
N CYS A 401 -27.85 -9.08 -0.57
CA CYS A 401 -28.93 -8.88 0.39
C CYS A 401 -28.46 -8.04 1.59
N ALA A 402 -27.26 -8.30 2.14
CA ALA A 402 -26.69 -7.53 3.24
C ALA A 402 -26.45 -6.06 2.90
N ALA A 403 -25.98 -5.75 1.68
CA ALA A 403 -25.78 -4.37 1.23
C ALA A 403 -27.10 -3.62 1.07
N GLN A 404 -28.10 -4.24 0.47
CA GLN A 404 -29.45 -3.66 0.34
C GLN A 404 -30.11 -3.47 1.71
N PHE A 405 -30.02 -4.49 2.56
CA PHE A 405 -30.55 -4.45 3.92
C PHE A 405 -29.89 -3.35 4.75
N TYR A 406 -28.58 -3.15 4.63
CA TYR A 406 -27.87 -2.06 5.31
C TYR A 406 -28.45 -0.68 4.94
N VAL A 407 -28.54 -0.38 3.65
CA VAL A 407 -29.04 0.91 3.15
C VAL A 407 -30.50 1.13 3.58
N GLN A 408 -31.32 0.10 3.51
CA GLN A 408 -32.73 0.15 3.90
C GLN A 408 -32.91 0.28 5.42
N ARG A 409 -32.20 -0.52 6.22
CA ARG A 409 -32.33 -0.52 7.68
C ARG A 409 -31.91 0.81 8.28
N PHE A 410 -30.79 1.36 7.80
CA PHE A 410 -30.22 2.59 8.34
C PHE A 410 -30.59 3.84 7.52
N GLN A 411 -31.46 3.69 6.51
CA GLN A 411 -31.99 4.79 5.71
C GLN A 411 -30.89 5.70 5.12
N VAL A 412 -29.83 5.09 4.60
CA VAL A 412 -28.67 5.84 4.09
C VAL A 412 -29.05 6.54 2.79
N GLN A 413 -29.04 7.87 2.80
CA GLN A 413 -29.40 8.68 1.63
C GLN A 413 -28.16 9.28 0.96
N SER A 414 -28.30 9.71 -0.29
CA SER A 414 -27.23 10.42 -0.99
C SER A 414 -27.00 11.82 -0.40
N LEU A 415 -25.73 12.17 -0.17
CA LEU A 415 -25.33 13.48 0.33
C LEU A 415 -24.62 14.28 -0.77
N SER A 416 -25.07 15.53 -0.98
CA SER A 416 -24.42 16.45 -1.91
C SER A 416 -23.04 16.86 -1.38
N ARG A 417 -22.03 16.94 -2.27
CA ARG A 417 -20.67 17.40 -1.92
C ARG A 417 -20.62 18.76 -1.23
N LYS A 418 -21.61 19.64 -1.48
CA LYS A 418 -21.70 20.96 -0.80
C LYS A 418 -21.93 20.86 0.71
N ARG A 419 -22.35 19.69 1.20
CA ARG A 419 -22.63 19.39 2.61
C ARG A 419 -21.57 18.47 3.24
N TRP A 420 -20.51 18.15 2.51
CA TRP A 420 -19.35 17.47 3.08
C TRP A 420 -18.65 18.36 4.10
N VAL A 421 -17.94 17.74 5.04
CA VAL A 421 -17.13 18.43 6.04
C VAL A 421 -15.97 19.11 5.33
N CYS A 422 -15.28 18.40 4.41
CA CYS A 422 -14.31 18.99 3.51
C CYS A 422 -15.02 19.80 2.43
N ARG A 423 -14.91 21.13 2.50
CA ARG A 423 -15.48 22.06 1.50
C ARG A 423 -14.49 22.47 0.41
N GLY A 424 -13.21 22.11 0.56
CA GLY A 424 -12.23 22.21 -0.53
C GLY A 424 -12.68 21.34 -1.70
N GLY A 425 -12.54 21.84 -2.94
CA GLY A 425 -12.77 21.01 -4.13
C GLY A 425 -11.87 19.76 -4.11
N LEU A 426 -11.98 18.89 -5.12
CA LEU A 426 -10.87 17.98 -5.42
C LEU A 426 -9.68 18.84 -5.84
N LEU A 427 -8.97 19.43 -4.88
CA LEU A 427 -7.58 19.76 -5.05
C LEU A 427 -6.94 18.45 -5.50
N ALA A 428 -6.27 18.50 -6.65
CA ALA A 428 -5.41 17.43 -7.10
C ALA A 428 -4.31 17.30 -6.05
N TRP A 429 -4.61 16.60 -4.96
CA TRP A 429 -3.60 16.15 -4.04
C TRP A 429 -2.69 15.24 -4.84
N GLY A 430 -1.40 15.56 -4.79
CA GLY A 430 -0.38 14.69 -5.29
C GLY A 430 -0.65 13.30 -4.80
N LYS A 431 -0.47 12.34 -5.71
CA LYS A 431 -0.51 10.92 -5.36
C LYS A 431 0.31 10.80 -4.08
N GLN A 432 -0.39 10.61 -2.97
CA GLN A 432 0.20 10.16 -1.73
C GLN A 432 1.20 9.09 -2.10
N CYS A 433 2.44 9.17 -1.63
CA CYS A 433 3.48 8.22 -2.00
C CYS A 433 2.91 6.81 -1.79
N GLN A 434 2.39 6.21 -2.86
CA GLN A 434 1.71 4.94 -2.79
C GLN A 434 2.82 4.01 -2.36
N ARG A 435 2.57 3.17 -1.35
CA ARG A 435 3.49 2.07 -1.04
C ARG A 435 3.82 1.42 -2.39
N LYS A 436 5.05 1.58 -2.88
CA LYS A 436 5.52 0.98 -4.12
C LYS A 436 5.68 -0.51 -3.83
N GLN A 437 4.54 -1.20 -3.68
CA GLN A 437 4.52 -2.62 -3.41
C GLN A 437 4.91 -3.32 -4.70
N MET A 438 6.21 -3.55 -4.87
CA MET A 438 6.72 -4.45 -5.89
C MET A 438 6.69 -5.89 -5.38
N GLY A 439 6.51 -6.82 -6.32
CA GLY A 439 6.64 -8.25 -6.08
C GLY A 439 5.42 -8.94 -5.47
N SER A 440 5.52 -10.26 -5.35
CA SER A 440 4.54 -11.08 -4.65
C SER A 440 4.58 -10.81 -3.13
N PHE A 441 3.54 -11.25 -2.42
CA PHE A 441 3.52 -11.19 -0.95
C PHE A 441 4.76 -11.84 -0.31
N ASN A 442 5.22 -12.95 -0.88
CA ASN A 442 6.43 -13.65 -0.41
C ASN A 442 7.71 -12.85 -0.65
N GLN A 443 7.84 -12.15 -1.78
CA GLN A 443 8.97 -11.25 -2.00
C GLN A 443 8.97 -10.09 -1.00
N ARG A 444 7.79 -9.56 -0.63
CA ARG A 444 7.70 -8.54 0.45
C ARG A 444 8.06 -9.10 1.82
N LYS A 445 7.65 -10.33 2.13
CA LYS A 445 7.94 -11.01 3.40
C LYS A 445 9.44 -11.36 3.50
N GLU A 446 10.05 -11.88 2.45
CA GLU A 446 11.49 -12.13 2.40
C GLU A 446 12.29 -10.83 2.55
N MET A 447 11.87 -9.74 1.87
CA MET A 447 12.52 -8.44 1.98
C MET A 447 12.40 -7.82 3.38
N GLN A 448 11.32 -8.09 4.12
CA GLN A 448 11.13 -7.59 5.48
C GLN A 448 12.14 -8.17 6.49
N PHE A 449 12.63 -9.40 6.26
CA PHE A 449 13.65 -10.04 7.11
C PHE A 449 15.09 -9.72 6.68
N LYS A 450 15.28 -8.94 5.62
CA LYS A 450 16.59 -8.55 5.11
C LYS A 450 17.09 -7.26 5.76
N GLU A 451 18.41 -7.16 5.92
CA GLU A 451 19.07 -5.93 6.37
C GLU A 451 18.73 -4.76 5.44
N TRP A 452 18.74 -3.53 5.96
CA TRP A 452 18.39 -2.33 5.18
C TRP A 452 19.23 -2.22 3.88
N ARG A 453 20.48 -2.71 3.88
CA ARG A 453 21.37 -2.75 2.70
C ARG A 453 20.79 -3.58 1.57
N GLN A 454 20.31 -4.78 1.91
CA GLN A 454 19.72 -5.71 0.96
C GLN A 454 18.34 -5.22 0.52
N ARG A 455 17.57 -4.62 1.43
CA ARG A 455 16.30 -3.95 1.07
C ARG A 455 16.51 -2.81 0.09
N LEU A 456 17.55 -2.00 0.28
CA LEU A 456 17.88 -0.90 -0.61
C LEU A 456 18.41 -1.39 -1.97
N ALA A 457 19.27 -2.41 -1.99
CA ALA A 457 19.87 -2.97 -3.21
C ALA A 457 18.90 -3.77 -4.09
N HIS A 458 17.93 -4.47 -3.47
CA HIS A 458 16.97 -5.32 -4.18
C HIS A 458 15.54 -4.74 -4.19
N GLY A 459 15.34 -3.56 -3.63
CA GLY A 459 14.05 -2.89 -3.53
C GLY A 459 13.75 -1.96 -4.71
N PRO A 460 12.63 -1.20 -4.64
CA PRO A 460 12.17 -0.33 -5.73
C PRO A 460 13.11 0.86 -6.02
N TYR A 461 14.15 1.05 -5.21
CA TYR A 461 15.12 2.13 -5.31
C TYR A 461 16.45 1.72 -5.96
N ARG A 462 16.58 0.46 -6.40
CA ARG A 462 17.79 -0.04 -7.08
C ARG A 462 18.19 0.82 -8.28
N ALA A 463 17.22 1.14 -9.15
CA ALA A 463 17.46 2.00 -10.32
C ALA A 463 18.01 3.39 -9.92
N TRP A 464 17.57 3.94 -8.78
CA TRP A 464 18.05 5.24 -8.29
C TRP A 464 19.48 5.18 -7.74
N ILE A 465 19.92 4.01 -7.27
CA ILE A 465 21.28 3.74 -6.83
C ILE A 465 22.20 3.54 -8.04
N GLU A 466 21.74 2.81 -9.06
CA GLU A 466 22.49 2.59 -10.30
C GLU A 466 22.68 3.92 -11.05
N GLU A 467 21.64 4.74 -11.17
CA GLU A 467 21.71 6.11 -11.72
C GLU A 467 22.71 7.00 -10.94
N HIS A 468 22.77 6.87 -9.61
CA HIS A 468 23.74 7.60 -8.79
C HIS A 468 25.20 7.27 -9.15
N PHE A 469 25.47 6.03 -9.56
CA PHE A 469 26.81 5.60 -9.96
C PHE A 469 27.15 5.94 -11.42
N GLN A 470 26.14 6.25 -12.25
CA GLN A 470 26.29 6.46 -13.69
C GLN A 470 26.34 7.94 -14.13
N CYS A 471 25.78 8.88 -13.36
CA CYS A 471 25.49 10.22 -13.87
C CYS A 471 26.55 11.30 -13.52
N GLU A 472 27.22 11.82 -14.55
CA GLU A 472 27.67 13.22 -14.62
C GLU A 472 26.46 14.11 -14.97
N GLU A 473 26.30 15.23 -14.25
CA GLU A 473 25.26 16.28 -14.37
C GLU A 473 23.81 15.89 -14.01
N GLY A 474 23.37 16.34 -12.83
CA GLY A 474 22.09 15.97 -12.23
C GLY A 474 20.87 16.69 -12.80
N HIS A 475 19.74 15.96 -12.88
CA HIS A 475 18.42 16.48 -13.21
C HIS A 475 18.08 17.78 -12.45
N HIS A 476 17.94 18.89 -13.20
CA HIS A 476 17.64 20.20 -12.66
C HIS A 476 16.13 20.38 -12.43
N PHE A 477 15.70 20.37 -11.18
CA PHE A 477 14.36 20.81 -10.81
C PHE A 477 14.45 22.22 -10.24
N VAL A 478 13.81 23.16 -10.92
CA VAL A 478 13.76 24.57 -10.56
C VAL A 478 12.29 24.94 -10.42
N LEU A 479 11.88 25.43 -9.25
CA LEU A 479 10.58 26.05 -9.09
C LEU A 479 10.70 27.47 -9.63
N THR A 480 9.92 27.77 -10.68
CA THR A 480 9.79 29.10 -11.25
C THR A 480 8.58 29.80 -10.61
N GLY A 481 8.77 31.03 -10.17
CA GLY A 481 7.81 31.85 -9.43
C GLY A 481 7.85 33.33 -9.86
N PRO A 482 7.00 34.19 -9.27
CA PRO A 482 6.35 34.00 -7.97
C PRO A 482 5.04 33.20 -8.02
N VAL A 483 4.67 32.60 -6.89
CA VAL A 483 3.32 32.03 -6.67
C VAL A 483 2.33 33.18 -6.54
N ALA A 484 1.38 33.31 -7.47
CA ALA A 484 0.45 34.44 -7.53
C ALA A 484 -0.58 34.49 -6.37
N GLU A 485 -0.70 33.42 -5.56
CA GLU A 485 -1.78 33.23 -4.59
C GLU A 485 -1.30 32.64 -3.26
N CYS A 486 -0.69 33.43 -2.38
CA CYS A 486 -0.39 33.03 -1.00
C CYS A 486 -0.94 34.09 -0.04
N ASP A 487 -1.76 33.68 0.94
CA ASP A 487 -2.30 34.60 1.94
C ASP A 487 -1.34 34.68 3.14
N LEU A 488 -0.41 35.64 3.06
CA LEU A 488 0.58 35.86 4.11
C LEU A 488 -0.04 36.23 5.46
N ASN A 489 -1.31 36.67 5.51
CA ASN A 489 -1.99 36.93 6.78
C ASN A 489 -2.41 35.64 7.50
N ALA A 490 -2.48 34.51 6.79
CA ALA A 490 -2.78 33.20 7.35
C ALA A 490 -1.54 32.53 7.95
N TRP A 491 -0.33 33.09 7.80
CA TRP A 491 0.90 32.52 8.33
C TRP A 491 0.99 32.68 9.84
N PHE A 492 1.32 31.60 10.54
CA PHE A 492 1.46 31.58 12.00
C PHE A 492 2.62 30.68 12.41
N SER A 493 3.34 31.08 13.46
CA SER A 493 4.37 30.23 14.05
C SER A 493 3.76 29.22 15.01
N HIS A 494 4.06 27.94 14.79
CA HIS A 494 3.60 26.82 15.61
C HIS A 494 4.75 26.22 16.40
N ILE A 495 4.57 26.10 17.72
CA ILE A 495 5.60 25.65 18.65
C ILE A 495 5.19 24.29 19.23
N GLY A 496 6.11 23.33 19.26
CA GLY A 496 5.89 22.01 19.85
C GLY A 496 7.08 21.52 20.65
N ALA A 497 7.12 20.22 20.95
CA ALA A 497 8.28 19.59 21.56
C ALA A 497 9.48 19.61 20.61
N ALA A 498 10.67 19.71 21.18
CA ALA A 498 11.90 19.52 20.44
C ALA A 498 11.93 18.11 19.84
N LEU A 499 12.30 18.01 18.56
CA LEU A 499 12.33 16.71 17.88
C LEU A 499 13.50 15.87 18.45
N PRO A 500 13.26 14.64 18.94
CA PRO A 500 14.35 13.76 19.35
C PRO A 500 15.02 13.07 18.15
N LYS A 501 14.25 12.80 17.09
CA LYS A 501 14.65 12.17 15.83
C LYS A 501 13.55 12.40 14.80
N VAL A 502 13.91 12.52 13.53
CA VAL A 502 12.95 12.56 12.42
C VAL A 502 12.62 11.12 12.02
N ARG A 503 11.44 10.65 12.41
CA ARG A 503 10.89 9.31 12.11
C ARG A 503 9.89 9.32 10.96
N SER A 504 9.31 10.47 10.67
CA SER A 504 8.41 10.67 9.54
C SER A 504 8.62 12.07 8.96
N SER A 505 8.24 12.24 7.70
CA SER A 505 8.23 13.54 7.03
C SER A 505 7.19 13.54 5.91
N ALA A 506 6.42 14.62 5.78
CA ALA A 506 5.55 14.84 4.63
C ALA A 506 6.32 15.18 3.35
N PHE A 507 7.62 15.43 3.48
CA PHE A 507 8.51 15.88 2.42
C PHE A 507 9.58 14.85 2.05
N CYS A 508 9.47 13.63 2.60
CA CYS A 508 10.38 12.53 2.31
C CYS A 508 9.61 11.24 2.09
N ASP A 509 10.05 10.45 1.11
CA ASP A 509 9.56 9.13 0.86
C ASP A 509 9.81 8.29 2.11
N PRO A 510 8.79 7.56 2.56
CA PRO A 510 8.79 7.12 3.93
C PRO A 510 9.65 5.88 4.13
N GLU A 511 9.69 5.00 3.12
CA GLU A 511 10.53 3.82 3.13
C GLU A 511 12.01 4.22 3.04
N LEU A 512 12.33 5.28 2.28
CA LEU A 512 13.70 5.83 2.26
C LEU A 512 14.12 6.44 3.59
N LEU A 513 13.23 7.16 4.26
CA LEU A 513 13.51 7.71 5.58
C LEU A 513 13.72 6.61 6.63
N ASP A 514 12.93 5.54 6.57
CA ASP A 514 13.11 4.36 7.43
C ASP A 514 14.47 3.71 7.18
N LEU A 515 14.83 3.42 5.92
CA LEU A 515 16.13 2.86 5.55
C LEU A 515 17.30 3.74 6.00
N LEU A 516 17.17 5.06 5.87
CA LEU A 516 18.18 6.01 6.33
C LEU A 516 18.34 5.99 7.86
N ASN A 517 17.23 5.98 8.59
CA ASN A 517 17.25 5.93 10.04
C ASN A 517 17.90 4.64 10.55
N GLU A 518 17.61 3.50 9.92
CA GLU A 518 18.26 2.21 10.23
C GLU A 518 19.77 2.25 9.94
N ALA A 519 20.17 2.80 8.78
CA ALA A 519 21.57 2.90 8.40
C ALA A 519 22.39 3.80 9.34
N LEU A 520 21.78 4.84 9.90
CA LEU A 520 22.40 5.72 10.89
C LEU A 520 22.51 5.06 12.27
N ASP A 521 21.47 4.34 12.71
CA ASP A 521 21.47 3.65 14.01
C ASP A 521 22.55 2.55 14.07
N GLU A 522 22.76 1.81 12.98
CA GLU A 522 23.85 0.84 12.87
C GLU A 522 25.25 1.47 13.01
N ARG A 523 25.46 2.68 12.47
CA ARG A 523 26.77 3.36 12.53
C ARG A 523 27.15 3.80 13.92
N THR A 524 26.19 4.18 14.75
CA THR A 524 26.43 4.55 16.16
C THR A 524 27.03 3.41 16.98
N LEU A 525 26.84 2.16 16.57
CA LEU A 525 27.41 0.96 17.21
C LEU A 525 28.83 0.63 16.72
N VAL A 526 29.30 1.26 15.63
CA VAL A 526 30.61 1.00 15.01
C VAL A 526 31.66 1.94 15.60
N THR A 527 32.64 1.40 16.34
CA THR A 527 33.77 2.18 16.89
C THR A 527 34.51 3.00 15.80
N LYS A 528 34.99 4.20 16.16
CA LYS A 528 35.74 5.13 15.28
C LYS A 528 36.90 4.47 14.49
N GLU A 529 37.43 3.34 14.96
CA GLU A 529 38.50 2.59 14.30
C GLU A 529 38.04 1.79 13.07
N GLN A 530 36.80 1.29 13.04
CA GLN A 530 36.26 0.55 11.88
C GLN A 530 35.78 1.47 10.74
N ALA A 531 35.43 2.73 11.04
CA ALA A 531 35.04 3.73 10.03
C ALA A 531 36.21 4.28 9.20
N LYS A 532 37.46 4.08 9.63
CA LYS A 532 38.67 4.42 8.87
C LYS A 532 39.02 3.40 7.79
N ASN A 533 38.47 2.18 7.87
CA ASN A 533 38.78 1.06 6.96
C ASN A 533 37.69 0.79 5.93
N THR A 534 36.63 1.60 5.87
CA THR A 534 35.66 1.55 4.76
C THR A 534 36.24 2.30 3.55
N PRO A 535 36.18 1.74 2.32
CA PRO A 535 36.55 2.45 1.10
C PRO A 535 35.78 3.78 0.95
N GLU A 536 36.19 4.65 0.01
CA GLU A 536 35.52 5.94 -0.28
C GLU A 536 34.89 5.98 -1.68
N CYS A 537 33.56 6.20 -1.73
CA CYS A 537 32.74 6.00 -2.93
C CYS A 537 33.29 6.81 -4.10
N ARG A 538 33.74 6.16 -5.19
CA ARG A 538 34.39 6.84 -6.34
C ARG A 538 33.63 8.05 -6.90
N SER A 539 32.29 8.04 -6.90
CA SER A 539 31.46 9.18 -7.34
C SER A 539 31.30 10.28 -6.27
N CYS A 540 31.63 9.98 -5.01
CA CYS A 540 31.58 10.89 -3.86
C CYS A 540 32.98 11.14 -3.23
N SER A 541 34.06 10.62 -3.82
CA SER A 541 35.45 10.71 -3.34
C SER A 541 36.37 11.47 -4.29
N VAL A 542 35.80 12.24 -5.23
CA VAL A 542 36.59 13.16 -6.05
C VAL A 542 37.10 14.28 -5.15
N GLY A 543 38.41 14.25 -4.92
CA GLY A 543 39.12 15.23 -4.12
C GLY A 543 38.96 16.65 -4.65
N THR A 544 38.92 17.60 -3.71
CA THR A 544 39.32 19.01 -3.90
C THR A 544 38.44 19.93 -4.77
N SER A 545 37.11 19.92 -4.67
CA SER A 545 36.31 21.14 -4.99
C SER A 545 34.91 21.21 -4.34
N TYR A 546 34.81 20.96 -3.03
CA TYR A 546 33.52 20.86 -2.31
C TYR A 546 32.54 22.04 -2.56
N PRO A 547 33.02 23.31 -2.68
CA PRO A 547 32.14 24.44 -3.00
C PRO A 547 32.51 25.21 -4.30
N ALA A 548 33.74 25.09 -4.82
CA ALA A 548 34.17 25.86 -6.00
C ALA A 548 33.46 25.44 -7.29
N SER A 549 33.15 24.16 -7.47
CA SER A 549 32.41 23.66 -8.64
C SER A 549 31.00 24.28 -8.69
N ILE A 550 30.29 24.27 -7.56
CA ILE A 550 28.94 24.83 -7.43
C ILE A 550 28.98 26.35 -7.67
N LEU A 551 29.95 27.05 -7.04
CA LEU A 551 30.10 28.50 -7.18
C LEU A 551 30.53 28.93 -8.60
N ASN A 552 31.33 28.13 -9.31
CA ASN A 552 31.74 28.42 -10.69
C ASN A 552 30.61 28.17 -11.71
N GLU A 553 29.77 27.15 -11.49
CA GLU A 553 28.53 26.96 -12.25
C GLU A 553 27.63 28.20 -12.11
N PHE A 554 27.52 28.78 -10.89
CA PHE A 554 26.75 30.01 -10.67
C PHE A 554 27.33 31.24 -11.35
N CYS A 555 28.66 31.40 -11.36
CA CYS A 555 29.34 32.49 -12.06
C CYS A 555 29.06 32.47 -13.57
N SER A 556 28.51 31.37 -14.09
CA SER A 556 28.17 31.18 -15.50
C SER A 556 26.69 31.45 -15.82
N ILE A 557 25.83 31.73 -14.82
CA ILE A 557 24.41 32.03 -15.02
C ILE A 557 24.26 33.48 -15.54
N PRO A 558 23.70 33.71 -16.74
CA PRO A 558 23.43 35.07 -17.23
C PRO A 558 22.39 35.77 -16.35
N ASP A 559 22.52 37.09 -16.19
CA ASP A 559 21.60 37.99 -15.45
C ASP A 559 21.74 38.08 -13.90
N VAL A 560 22.74 37.44 -13.27
CA VAL A 560 23.00 37.61 -11.82
C VAL A 560 23.99 38.75 -11.54
N ALA A 561 23.51 39.87 -10.98
CA ALA A 561 24.35 41.05 -10.70
C ALA A 561 25.24 40.90 -9.44
N SER A 562 24.76 40.19 -8.43
CA SER A 562 25.46 39.90 -7.16
C SER A 562 24.88 38.66 -6.50
N CYS A 563 25.70 37.93 -5.76
CA CYS A 563 25.29 36.70 -5.07
C CYS A 563 25.82 36.66 -3.64
N VAL A 564 24.92 36.34 -2.70
CA VAL A 564 25.24 36.16 -1.28
C VAL A 564 25.28 34.68 -0.95
N VAL A 565 26.33 34.24 -0.27
CA VAL A 565 26.54 32.85 0.13
C VAL A 565 26.56 32.76 1.65
N LEU A 566 25.63 31.99 2.23
CA LEU A 566 25.52 31.80 3.68
C LEU A 566 26.39 30.63 4.14
N VAL A 567 27.53 30.89 4.77
CA VAL A 567 28.48 29.83 5.15
C VAL A 567 29.07 30.06 6.54
N GLY A 568 29.04 29.02 7.37
CA GLY A 568 29.75 28.97 8.65
C GLY A 568 31.11 28.27 8.58
N ASN A 569 31.36 27.44 7.56
CA ASN A 569 32.57 26.64 7.44
C ASN A 569 33.68 27.43 6.70
N PRO A 570 34.92 27.49 7.22
CA PRO A 570 36.03 28.23 6.60
C PRO A 570 36.38 27.79 5.17
N SER A 571 36.10 26.53 4.83
CA SER A 571 36.40 25.91 3.53
C SER A 571 35.73 26.57 2.31
N TRP A 572 34.75 27.46 2.52
CA TRP A 572 34.10 28.22 1.46
C TRP A 572 34.80 29.55 1.15
N GLN A 573 35.63 30.06 2.06
CA GLN A 573 36.18 31.43 1.98
C GLN A 573 37.48 31.50 1.16
N ASP A 574 38.21 30.38 1.02
CA ASP A 574 39.53 30.32 0.37
C ASP A 574 39.50 29.81 -1.09
N LEU A 575 38.36 29.93 -1.79
CA LEU A 575 38.18 29.35 -3.12
C LEU A 575 38.58 30.30 -4.27
N PRO A 576 39.34 29.84 -5.28
CA PRO A 576 39.68 30.64 -6.44
C PRO A 576 38.49 30.72 -7.40
N LEU A 577 37.75 31.84 -7.36
CA LEU A 577 36.52 32.05 -8.15
C LEU A 577 36.73 33.17 -9.18
N SER A 578 36.22 32.97 -10.40
CA SER A 578 36.33 33.93 -11.51
C SER A 578 34.97 34.38 -12.00
N GLY A 579 34.68 35.68 -11.86
CA GLY A 579 33.57 36.36 -12.52
C GLY A 579 32.21 36.27 -11.83
N THR A 580 31.99 37.01 -10.74
CA THR A 580 30.73 37.61 -10.18
C THR A 580 31.11 38.27 -8.84
N LYS A 581 30.42 39.34 -8.37
CA LYS A 581 30.63 39.87 -7.00
C LYS A 581 29.98 38.92 -5.98
N LEU A 582 30.76 37.95 -5.49
CA LEU A 582 30.35 37.06 -4.41
C LEU A 582 30.57 37.71 -3.05
N GLN A 583 29.55 37.68 -2.19
CA GLN A 583 29.63 38.12 -0.81
C GLN A 583 29.35 36.95 0.13
N PHE A 584 30.33 36.61 0.97
CA PHE A 584 30.16 35.58 1.98
C PHE A 584 29.62 36.20 3.27
N CYS A 585 28.51 35.66 3.75
CA CYS A 585 27.86 36.07 5.00
C CYS A 585 27.92 34.93 6.02
N PRO A 586 28.01 35.23 7.33
CA PRO A 586 27.93 34.22 8.38
C PRO A 586 26.67 33.38 8.23
N GLY A 587 26.83 32.07 8.20
CA GLY A 587 25.75 31.08 8.12
C GLY A 587 25.92 29.95 9.14
N PRO A 588 24.98 28.99 9.22
CA PRO A 588 25.17 27.81 10.03
C PRO A 588 26.37 27.00 9.55
N SER A 589 27.14 26.46 10.50
CA SER A 589 28.15 25.43 10.21
C SER A 589 27.46 24.11 9.95
N TYR A 590 27.95 23.35 8.97
CA TYR A 590 27.46 22.01 8.70
C TYR A 590 28.54 20.97 9.06
N PRO A 591 28.16 19.79 9.58
CA PRO A 591 29.12 18.72 9.83
C PRO A 591 29.61 18.12 8.50
N GLU A 592 30.91 17.84 8.40
CA GLU A 592 31.52 17.20 7.21
C GLU A 592 30.99 15.78 6.96
N THR A 593 30.37 15.17 7.98
CA THR A 593 29.68 13.88 7.87
C THR A 593 28.29 13.98 8.49
N CYS A 594 27.27 13.61 7.71
CA CYS A 594 25.91 13.52 8.24
C CYS A 594 25.79 12.26 9.10
N VAL A 595 25.48 12.45 10.38
CA VAL A 595 25.35 11.38 11.39
C VAL A 595 23.95 11.34 12.03
N SER A 596 23.04 12.21 11.59
CA SER A 596 21.71 12.32 12.17
C SER A 596 20.71 12.90 11.18
N THR A 597 19.47 12.39 11.20
CA THR A 597 18.32 12.96 10.49
C THR A 597 17.76 14.21 11.19
N LEU A 598 18.25 14.56 12.38
CA LEU A 598 17.76 15.68 13.17
C LEU A 598 18.33 17.04 12.75
N HIS A 599 19.26 17.12 11.80
CA HIS A 599 20.00 18.36 11.52
C HIS A 599 19.11 19.59 11.30
N ASP A 600 18.16 19.55 10.36
CA ASP A 600 17.24 20.66 10.13
C ASP A 600 16.07 20.72 11.14
N GLY A 601 15.99 19.72 12.02
CA GLY A 601 15.13 19.69 13.20
C GLY A 601 15.79 20.16 14.49
N ASP A 602 17.09 20.48 14.51
CA ASP A 602 17.80 20.99 15.69
C ASP A 602 17.46 22.47 15.93
N PRO A 603 16.89 22.84 17.10
CA PRO A 603 16.52 24.22 17.41
C PRO A 603 17.66 25.24 17.24
N LEU A 604 18.90 24.87 17.59
CA LEU A 604 20.05 25.77 17.46
C LEU A 604 20.43 26.00 16.00
N HIS A 605 20.36 24.95 15.19
CA HIS A 605 20.58 25.05 13.75
C HIS A 605 19.51 25.93 13.11
N GLN A 606 18.23 25.68 13.40
CA GLN A 606 17.09 26.44 12.89
C GLN A 606 17.23 27.94 13.18
N HIS A 607 17.57 28.31 14.42
CA HIS A 607 17.74 29.71 14.81
C HIS A 607 18.87 30.38 14.03
N LYS A 608 20.04 29.71 13.91
CA LYS A 608 21.19 30.23 13.15
C LYS A 608 20.87 30.39 11.67
N LEU A 609 20.24 29.38 11.06
CA LEU A 609 19.84 29.40 9.67
C LEU A 609 18.88 30.56 9.38
N LEU A 610 17.79 30.68 10.16
CA LEU A 610 16.80 31.74 9.98
C LEU A 610 17.39 33.14 10.20
N SER A 611 18.25 33.29 11.20
CA SER A 611 18.93 34.57 11.48
C SER A 611 19.80 35.00 10.29
N SER A 612 20.52 34.04 9.71
CA SER A 612 21.42 34.28 8.57
C SER A 612 20.64 34.61 7.31
N VAL A 613 19.55 33.88 7.04
CA VAL A 613 18.66 34.14 5.89
C VAL A 613 17.99 35.51 6.04
N SER A 614 17.42 35.83 7.20
CA SER A 614 16.74 37.11 7.42
C SER A 614 17.71 38.30 7.26
N ALA A 615 18.93 38.18 7.79
CA ALA A 615 19.98 39.19 7.61
C ALA A 615 20.38 39.36 6.14
N ALA A 616 20.49 38.26 5.38
CA ALA A 616 20.81 38.30 3.96
C ALA A 616 19.68 38.97 3.14
N LEU A 617 18.42 38.60 3.37
CA LEU A 617 17.27 39.19 2.65
C LEU A 617 17.19 40.71 2.84
N CYS A 618 17.56 41.24 4.01
CA CYS A 618 17.60 42.68 4.26
C CYS A 618 18.73 43.41 3.50
N GLY A 619 19.77 42.69 3.07
CA GLY A 619 20.95 43.25 2.40
C GLY A 619 21.02 42.99 0.90
N LEU A 620 20.10 42.22 0.32
CA LEU A 620 20.09 41.87 -1.11
C LEU A 620 19.49 43.01 -1.96
N SER A 621 20.11 43.28 -3.11
CA SER A 621 19.55 44.14 -4.15
C SER A 621 18.62 43.37 -5.10
N GLU A 622 17.66 44.05 -5.73
CA GLU A 622 16.77 43.49 -6.76
C GLU A 622 17.57 42.69 -7.81
N GLY A 623 17.09 41.50 -8.17
CA GLY A 623 17.73 40.60 -9.15
C GLY A 623 18.91 39.77 -8.61
N SER A 624 19.31 39.95 -7.35
CA SER A 624 20.42 39.19 -6.75
C SER A 624 20.09 37.71 -6.53
N ALA A 625 21.13 36.90 -6.29
CA ALA A 625 21.00 35.50 -5.91
C ALA A 625 21.38 35.25 -4.44
N LEU A 626 20.82 34.21 -3.85
CA LEU A 626 21.12 33.72 -2.51
C LEU A 626 21.41 32.22 -2.55
N VAL A 627 22.51 31.82 -1.90
CA VAL A 627 22.97 30.44 -1.81
C VAL A 627 22.91 30.01 -0.34
N VAL A 628 22.08 29.00 -0.05
CA VAL A 628 21.84 28.49 1.31
C VAL A 628 22.24 27.02 1.38
N PRO A 629 23.36 26.68 2.04
CA PRO A 629 23.74 25.29 2.32
C PRO A 629 22.81 24.66 3.36
N LEU A 630 22.29 23.48 3.05
CA LEU A 630 21.40 22.66 3.88
C LEU A 630 21.90 21.21 3.90
N CYS A 631 21.95 20.56 5.07
CA CYS A 631 22.29 19.13 5.16
C CYS A 631 21.08 18.22 4.92
N SER A 632 19.90 18.70 5.27
CA SER A 632 18.62 18.01 5.14
C SER A 632 17.51 19.06 5.04
N ALA A 633 16.37 18.65 4.50
CA ALA A 633 15.13 19.42 4.42
C ALA A 633 13.96 18.46 4.66
N LEU A 634 13.98 17.82 5.83
CA LEU A 634 13.01 16.81 6.23
C LEU A 634 11.88 17.39 7.09
N THR A 635 12.05 18.61 7.61
CA THR A 635 11.12 19.22 8.56
C THR A 635 10.22 20.29 7.93
N ARG A 636 9.06 20.49 8.54
CA ARG A 636 8.11 21.57 8.18
C ARG A 636 8.68 22.96 8.37
N PHE A 637 9.63 23.11 9.29
CA PHE A 637 10.37 24.36 9.47
C PHE A 637 11.14 24.70 8.20
N THR A 638 11.94 23.75 7.68
CA THR A 638 12.71 23.96 6.45
C THR A 638 11.80 24.17 5.25
N ALA A 639 10.68 23.44 5.18
CA ALA A 639 9.67 23.64 4.15
C ALA A 639 9.07 25.06 4.17
N SER A 640 8.75 25.59 5.36
CA SER A 640 8.28 26.97 5.56
C SER A 640 9.32 27.99 5.08
N LEU A 641 10.61 27.74 5.34
CA LEU A 641 11.70 28.59 4.89
C LEU A 641 11.86 28.57 3.37
N VAL A 642 11.80 27.38 2.75
CA VAL A 642 11.87 27.23 1.29
C VAL A 642 10.69 27.96 0.62
N LEU A 643 9.47 27.85 1.18
CA LEU A 643 8.31 28.58 0.67
C LEU A 643 8.47 30.11 0.80
N ALA A 644 8.96 30.60 1.94
CA ALA A 644 9.22 32.03 2.14
C ALA A 644 10.26 32.56 1.13
N LEU A 645 11.31 31.79 0.86
CA LEU A 645 12.28 32.11 -0.18
C LEU A 645 11.66 32.03 -1.58
N HIS A 646 10.78 31.08 -1.85
CA HIS A 646 10.10 31.01 -3.15
C HIS A 646 9.33 32.28 -3.49
N LEU A 647 8.73 32.92 -2.48
CA LEU A 647 7.98 34.17 -2.66
C LEU A 647 8.89 35.37 -2.90
N CYS A 648 10.15 35.32 -2.45
CA CYS A 648 11.12 36.39 -2.60
C CYS A 648 12.03 36.24 -3.82
N PHE A 649 11.97 35.14 -4.57
CA PHE A 649 12.87 34.86 -5.68
C PHE A 649 12.13 34.33 -6.89
N HIS A 650 12.54 34.78 -8.08
CA HIS A 650 11.99 34.32 -9.36
C HIS A 650 12.18 32.82 -9.58
N SER A 651 13.29 32.26 -9.09
CA SER A 651 13.48 30.82 -9.13
C SER A 651 14.23 30.29 -7.91
N ILE A 652 13.89 29.08 -7.50
CA ILE A 652 14.61 28.34 -6.46
C ILE A 652 14.79 26.89 -6.87
N GLY A 653 15.94 26.30 -6.53
CA GLY A 653 16.21 24.89 -6.78
C GLY A 653 17.32 24.34 -5.89
N PHE A 654 17.24 23.04 -5.58
CA PHE A 654 18.35 22.36 -4.93
C PHE A 654 19.44 22.04 -5.96
N ARG A 655 20.69 22.17 -5.53
CA ARG A 655 21.93 21.87 -6.27
C ARG A 655 22.81 20.98 -5.42
N ARG A 656 23.45 20.00 -6.07
CA ARG A 656 24.27 18.98 -5.43
C ARG A 656 25.75 19.30 -5.56
N SER A 657 26.51 19.15 -4.47
CA SER A 657 27.96 18.94 -4.56
C SER A 657 28.27 17.50 -4.97
N VAL A 658 29.23 17.31 -5.86
CA VAL A 658 29.66 15.99 -6.37
C VAL A 658 29.92 15.00 -5.20
N CYS A 659 30.43 15.50 -4.07
CA CYS A 659 30.81 14.70 -2.92
C CYS A 659 29.98 15.01 -1.65
N GLY A 660 28.75 14.50 -1.51
CA GLY A 660 28.02 14.55 -0.22
C GLY A 660 27.52 15.94 0.24
N PRO A 661 26.93 16.03 1.46
CA PRO A 661 26.34 17.26 1.98
C PRO A 661 27.42 18.30 2.28
N PRO A 662 27.12 19.59 2.09
CA PRO A 662 25.77 20.14 2.06
C PRO A 662 25.16 20.14 0.65
N VAL A 663 23.84 19.93 0.60
CA VAL A 663 23.03 20.30 -0.56
C VAL A 663 22.89 21.82 -0.52
N VAL A 664 22.90 22.47 -1.67
CA VAL A 664 22.78 23.92 -1.76
C VAL A 664 21.39 24.26 -2.30
N LEU A 665 20.62 25.06 -1.56
CA LEU A 665 19.44 25.72 -2.08
C LEU A 665 19.87 27.01 -2.79
N LEU A 666 19.69 27.04 -4.11
CA LEU A 666 19.94 28.20 -4.95
C LEU A 666 18.65 28.99 -5.11
N CYS A 667 18.69 30.29 -4.81
CA CYS A 667 17.60 31.23 -5.03
C CYS A 667 18.10 32.32 -6.00
N VAL A 668 17.41 32.55 -7.13
CA VAL A 668 17.83 33.50 -8.18
C VAL A 668 16.72 34.49 -8.49
N GLY A 669 17.09 35.75 -8.71
CA GLY A 669 16.17 36.82 -9.09
C GLY A 669 15.40 37.34 -7.90
N PHE A 670 16.10 37.85 -6.88
CA PHE A 670 15.50 38.42 -5.69
C PHE A 670 14.53 39.55 -6.02
N SER A 671 13.34 39.52 -5.44
CA SER A 671 12.39 40.62 -5.40
C SER A 671 11.87 40.80 -3.98
N SER A 672 11.90 42.03 -3.49
CA SER A 672 11.60 42.31 -2.09
C SER A 672 10.10 42.15 -1.79
N VAL A 673 9.78 41.27 -0.83
CA VAL A 673 8.43 41.13 -0.26
C VAL A 673 8.46 41.56 1.22
N PRO A 674 8.08 42.82 1.55
CA PRO A 674 8.23 43.37 2.91
C PRO A 674 7.52 42.57 4.02
N GLN A 675 6.39 41.96 3.69
CA GLN A 675 5.63 41.13 4.63
C GLN A 675 6.43 39.89 5.06
N ILE A 676 7.18 39.25 4.16
CA ILE A 676 8.03 38.10 4.51
C ILE A 676 9.13 38.53 5.49
N ASN A 677 9.78 39.66 5.27
CA ASN A 677 10.79 40.16 6.22
C ASN A 677 10.20 40.39 7.62
N THR A 678 8.96 40.88 7.69
CA THR A 678 8.25 41.08 8.96
C THR A 678 7.97 39.73 9.64
N ILE A 679 7.42 38.76 8.90
CA ILE A 679 7.14 37.40 9.39
C ILE A 679 8.42 36.74 9.92
N LEU A 680 9.53 36.79 9.17
CA LEU A 680 10.78 36.16 9.58
C LEU A 680 11.35 36.78 10.87
N GLN A 681 11.20 38.10 11.05
CA GLN A 681 11.62 38.78 12.29
C GLN A 681 10.74 38.40 13.48
N GLU A 682 9.41 38.36 13.30
CA GLU A 682 8.48 37.91 14.35
C GLU A 682 8.76 36.46 14.77
N VAL A 683 9.07 35.59 13.81
CA VAL A 683 9.45 34.20 14.05
C VAL A 683 10.77 34.13 14.84
N LEU A 684 11.78 34.91 14.47
CA LEU A 684 13.05 34.98 15.19
C LEU A 684 12.88 35.45 16.63
N ASP A 685 12.07 36.49 16.86
CA ASP A 685 11.77 36.99 18.20
C ASP A 685 11.05 35.94 19.04
N ARG A 686 10.10 35.21 18.45
CA ARG A 686 9.45 34.07 19.12
C ARG A 686 10.47 32.98 19.49
N MET A 687 11.35 32.59 18.58
CA MET A 687 12.37 31.56 18.83
C MET A 687 13.31 31.90 20.01
N ARG A 688 13.59 33.19 20.25
CA ARG A 688 14.43 33.64 21.38
C ARG A 688 13.76 33.47 22.75
N THR A 689 12.43 33.37 22.78
CA THR A 689 11.63 33.33 24.02
C THR A 689 11.13 31.92 24.38
N LEU A 690 11.54 30.90 23.63
CA LEU A 690 11.09 29.52 23.83
C LEU A 690 11.64 28.91 25.12
N GLU A 691 10.79 28.17 25.83
CA GLU A 691 11.19 27.37 26.99
C GLU A 691 12.11 26.20 26.58
N PRO A 692 12.99 25.72 27.48
CA PRO A 692 13.80 24.53 27.22
C PRO A 692 12.96 23.32 26.80
N GLY A 693 13.40 22.60 25.76
CA GLY A 693 12.68 21.43 25.23
C GLY A 693 11.52 21.77 24.28
N ARG A 694 11.30 23.06 23.98
CA ARG A 694 10.37 23.53 22.95
C ARG A 694 11.12 23.93 21.70
N GLN A 695 10.49 23.79 20.54
CA GLN A 695 11.03 24.28 19.28
C GLN A 695 9.94 24.80 18.34
N LEU A 696 10.33 25.63 17.39
CA LEU A 696 9.46 26.04 16.30
C LEU A 696 9.35 24.91 15.28
N LEU A 697 8.14 24.42 15.04
CA LEU A 697 7.90 23.31 14.11
C LEU A 697 7.60 23.81 12.69
N GLN A 698 6.89 24.92 12.56
CA GLN A 698 6.53 25.54 11.27
C GLN A 698 6.16 27.01 11.46
N PHE A 699 6.20 27.78 10.37
CA PHE A 699 5.70 29.17 10.35
C PHE A 699 4.88 29.52 9.09
N ALA A 700 4.64 28.54 8.22
CA ALA A 700 3.63 28.58 7.17
C ALA A 700 2.53 27.53 7.44
N PRO A 701 1.29 27.72 6.95
CA PRO A 701 0.22 26.73 7.08
C PRO A 701 0.58 25.43 6.39
N MET A 702 0.20 24.28 6.99
CA MET A 702 0.51 22.99 6.40
C MET A 702 -0.14 22.82 5.03
N GLU A 703 -1.35 23.34 4.87
CA GLU A 703 -2.15 23.34 3.65
C GLU A 703 -1.41 23.99 2.48
N GLU A 704 -0.63 25.05 2.75
CA GLU A 704 0.18 25.71 1.73
C GLU A 704 1.47 24.93 1.42
N LEU A 705 2.11 24.36 2.46
CA LEU A 705 3.28 23.48 2.31
C LEU A 705 2.93 22.20 1.53
N ILE A 706 1.66 21.81 1.56
CA ILE A 706 1.11 20.64 0.89
C ILE A 706 0.15 21.00 -0.27
N ARG A 707 0.34 22.12 -0.98
CA ARG A 707 -0.48 22.43 -2.17
C ARG A 707 0.24 22.10 -3.49
N GLU A 708 -0.40 21.33 -4.38
CA GLU A 708 0.08 21.15 -5.77
C GLU A 708 -0.45 22.31 -6.62
N GLY A 709 0.37 22.86 -7.53
CA GLY A 709 -0.08 23.88 -8.49
C GLY A 709 -1.13 23.31 -9.44
N GLU A 710 -2.21 24.07 -9.68
CA GLU A 710 -3.32 23.68 -10.56
C GLU A 710 -2.87 23.54 -12.04
N GLU A 711 -3.31 22.48 -12.72
CA GLU A 711 -3.25 22.40 -14.18
C GLU A 711 -4.38 23.24 -14.76
N GLY A 712 -4.04 24.37 -15.40
CA GLY A 712 -5.01 25.11 -16.22
C GLY A 712 -5.42 24.28 -17.43
N ASP A 713 -6.73 24.08 -17.61
CA ASP A 713 -7.38 23.23 -18.63
C ASP A 713 -7.36 23.88 -20.04
N GLY A 714 -6.17 24.26 -20.52
CA GLY A 714 -5.94 24.87 -21.85
C GLY A 714 -4.87 24.11 -22.65
N PRO A 715 -4.98 24.04 -23.99
CA PRO A 715 -3.96 23.39 -24.81
C PRO A 715 -2.62 24.12 -24.65
N PRO A 716 -1.49 23.39 -24.58
CA PRO A 716 -0.19 23.99 -24.31
C PRO A 716 0.17 24.97 -25.45
N PRO A 717 0.59 26.21 -25.16
CA PRO A 717 1.22 27.03 -26.17
C PRO A 717 2.53 26.33 -26.55
N GLY A 718 2.73 26.09 -27.86
CA GLY A 718 3.92 25.43 -28.36
C GLY A 718 5.19 26.20 -27.96
N GLY A 719 6.09 25.52 -27.27
CA GLY A 719 7.39 26.04 -26.85
C GLY A 719 7.79 25.47 -25.50
N GLY A 720 8.96 24.82 -25.43
CA GLY A 720 9.43 24.08 -24.26
C GLY A 720 9.38 24.89 -22.97
N GLY A 721 8.64 24.38 -22.00
CA GLY A 721 8.51 24.93 -20.66
C GLY A 721 7.80 23.92 -19.77
N GLY A 722 8.56 23.07 -19.09
CA GLY A 722 8.01 22.12 -18.12
C GLY A 722 7.56 22.86 -16.86
N GLY A 723 6.26 22.99 -16.66
CA GLY A 723 5.70 23.43 -15.37
C GLY A 723 5.96 22.37 -14.30
N VAL A 724 6.63 22.74 -13.20
CA VAL A 724 6.98 21.82 -12.10
C VAL A 724 6.39 22.30 -10.78
N ARG A 725 5.77 21.34 -10.07
CA ARG A 725 4.95 21.45 -8.86
C ARG A 725 5.81 21.52 -7.57
N GLY A 726 5.41 22.36 -6.61
CA GLY A 726 6.15 22.71 -5.37
C GLY A 726 6.63 21.54 -4.49
N TYR A 727 5.92 20.42 -4.47
CA TYR A 727 6.27 19.25 -3.66
C TYR A 727 7.50 18.48 -4.12
N LYS A 728 7.81 18.52 -5.42
CA LYS A 728 8.96 17.81 -5.98
C LYS A 728 10.29 18.34 -5.46
N LEU A 729 10.34 19.60 -5.01
CA LEU A 729 11.60 20.20 -4.58
C LEU A 729 12.07 19.64 -3.23
N LEU A 730 11.17 19.51 -2.25
CA LEU A 730 11.51 18.96 -0.93
C LEU A 730 11.57 17.42 -0.94
N SER A 731 10.71 16.76 -1.73
CA SER A 731 10.79 15.31 -1.98
C SER A 731 12.08 14.91 -2.71
N GLN A 732 12.94 15.82 -3.14
CA GLN A 732 14.24 15.48 -3.73
C GLN A 732 15.38 15.48 -2.72
N THR A 733 15.17 16.07 -1.53
CA THR A 733 16.00 15.82 -0.34
C THR A 733 16.10 14.31 -0.02
N GLU A 734 15.07 13.55 -0.40
CA GLU A 734 15.01 12.07 -0.40
C GLU A 734 16.20 11.43 -1.11
N GLN A 735 16.57 11.95 -2.28
CA GLN A 735 17.68 11.42 -3.06
C GLN A 735 19.01 11.70 -2.36
N TYR A 736 19.15 12.83 -1.67
CA TYR A 736 20.43 13.32 -1.17
C TYR A 736 20.83 12.72 0.18
N THR A 737 19.87 12.37 1.03
CA THR A 737 20.18 11.93 2.41
C THR A 737 20.73 10.49 2.46
N LEU A 738 20.25 9.59 1.61
CA LEU A 738 20.87 8.25 1.41
C LEU A 738 22.25 8.33 0.74
N ARG A 739 22.47 9.34 -0.11
CA ARG A 739 23.74 9.59 -0.80
C ARG A 739 24.79 10.24 0.12
N SER A 740 24.38 10.83 1.25
CA SER A 740 25.24 11.54 2.20
C SER A 740 25.95 10.65 3.22
N CYS A 741 25.33 9.53 3.58
CA CYS A 741 25.95 8.53 4.43
C CYS A 741 26.86 7.68 3.54
N ARG A 742 28.15 7.45 3.89
CA ARG A 742 29.09 6.44 3.30
C ARG A 742 28.55 4.98 3.27
N VAL A 743 27.30 4.80 2.89
CA VAL A 743 26.41 3.64 3.00
C VAL A 743 26.38 2.90 1.67
N THR A 744 26.51 3.64 0.56
CA THR A 744 26.42 3.18 -0.83
C THR A 744 27.59 2.30 -1.28
N GLU A 745 28.77 2.40 -0.66
CA GLU A 745 29.96 1.73 -1.19
C GLU A 745 30.13 0.27 -0.75
N ARG A 746 29.69 -0.09 0.47
CA ARG A 746 29.59 -1.51 0.88
C ARG A 746 28.58 -2.28 0.02
N ILE A 747 27.59 -1.57 -0.55
CA ILE A 747 26.63 -2.13 -1.49
C ILE A 747 27.31 -2.36 -2.85
N LYS A 748 28.20 -1.44 -3.26
CA LYS A 748 29.01 -1.59 -4.47
C LYS A 748 30.04 -2.71 -4.37
N ASP A 749 30.68 -2.95 -3.22
CA ASP A 749 31.61 -4.09 -3.06
C ASP A 749 30.88 -5.45 -3.21
N HIS A 750 29.65 -5.58 -2.72
CA HIS A 750 28.80 -6.75 -2.98
C HIS A 750 28.37 -6.86 -4.45
N LEU A 751 28.09 -5.74 -5.13
CA LEU A 751 27.76 -5.73 -6.56
C LEU A 751 29.01 -5.96 -7.45
N GLN A 752 30.20 -5.57 -7.00
CA GLN A 752 31.46 -5.68 -7.74
C GLN A 752 32.24 -6.97 -7.46
N GLU A 753 32.04 -7.64 -6.32
CA GLU A 753 32.52 -9.01 -6.10
C GLU A 753 31.88 -9.99 -7.10
N GLU A 754 30.67 -9.69 -7.59
CA GLU A 754 30.05 -10.41 -8.71
C GLU A 754 30.57 -9.95 -10.09
N GLU A 755 30.89 -8.67 -10.30
CA GLU A 755 31.39 -8.16 -11.60
C GLU A 755 32.89 -8.42 -11.88
N LYS A 756 33.72 -8.67 -10.85
CA LYS A 756 35.18 -8.89 -11.01
C LYS A 756 35.58 -10.15 -11.78
N ALA A 757 34.62 -10.97 -12.22
CA ALA A 757 34.89 -12.15 -13.01
C ALA A 757 35.33 -11.85 -14.46
N THR A 758 35.11 -10.65 -15.03
CA THR A 758 35.30 -10.50 -16.48
C THR A 758 35.62 -9.08 -16.95
N VAL A 759 36.91 -8.69 -17.10
CA VAL A 759 37.29 -7.61 -18.03
C VAL A 759 38.66 -7.85 -18.68
N MET A 760 38.71 -7.89 -20.02
CA MET A 760 39.83 -7.41 -20.85
C MET A 760 39.28 -6.75 -22.13
N ALA A 761 39.94 -5.68 -22.58
CA ALA A 761 39.41 -4.63 -23.48
C ALA A 761 40.00 -4.63 -24.91
N VAL A 762 39.29 -4.08 -25.93
CA VAL A 762 39.83 -3.49 -27.20
C VAL A 762 38.89 -2.41 -27.82
N THR A 763 39.49 -1.39 -28.47
CA THR A 763 38.98 -0.14 -29.10
C THR A 763 38.71 -0.21 -30.65
N PRO A 764 38.14 0.83 -31.33
CA PRO A 764 37.03 0.69 -32.30
C PRO A 764 37.35 1.02 -33.79
N GLN A 765 36.46 0.61 -34.72
CA GLN A 765 36.22 1.22 -36.05
C GLN A 765 34.76 1.07 -36.53
N HIS A 766 34.35 1.95 -37.45
CA HIS A 766 33.01 2.49 -37.75
C HIS A 766 31.96 1.63 -38.54
N LEU A 767 30.67 1.95 -38.28
CA LEU A 767 29.46 2.05 -39.16
C LEU A 767 28.78 0.82 -39.81
N HIS A 768 27.54 0.48 -39.36
CA HIS A 768 26.20 0.52 -40.03
C HIS A 768 25.20 -0.52 -39.42
N LEU A 769 23.95 -0.12 -39.13
CA LEU A 769 22.88 -0.93 -38.50
C LEU A 769 22.07 -1.78 -39.51
N ALA A 770 21.63 -3.00 -39.14
CA ALA A 770 20.64 -3.82 -39.87
C ALA A 770 19.63 -4.51 -38.92
N GLU A 771 18.35 -4.58 -39.31
CA GLU A 771 17.22 -5.25 -38.63
C GLU A 771 17.26 -6.80 -38.85
N MET A 772 16.85 -7.60 -37.85
CA MET A 772 16.97 -9.06 -37.87
C MET A 772 15.62 -9.76 -38.17
N THR A 773 15.58 -10.59 -39.22
CA THR A 773 14.38 -11.35 -39.64
C THR A 773 14.34 -12.75 -39.02
N ALA A 774 13.16 -13.41 -39.01
CA ALA A 774 12.97 -14.76 -38.48
C ALA A 774 13.84 -15.83 -39.18
N ASP A 775 14.08 -15.70 -40.49
CA ASP A 775 15.02 -16.58 -41.22
C ASP A 775 16.47 -16.38 -40.73
N HIS A 776 16.86 -15.16 -40.36
CA HIS A 776 18.19 -14.87 -39.81
C HIS A 776 18.36 -15.50 -38.42
N PHE A 777 17.31 -15.44 -37.57
CA PHE A 777 17.27 -16.09 -36.27
C PHE A 777 17.43 -17.62 -36.36
N ILE A 778 16.65 -18.26 -37.25
CA ILE A 778 16.69 -19.70 -37.48
C ILE A 778 18.08 -20.12 -37.98
N SER A 779 18.71 -19.34 -38.87
CA SER A 779 20.06 -19.64 -39.35
C SER A 779 21.14 -19.58 -38.26
N VAL A 780 20.93 -18.77 -37.21
CA VAL A 780 21.81 -18.75 -36.03
C VAL A 780 21.51 -19.97 -35.15
N TRP A 781 20.24 -20.33 -34.92
CA TRP A 781 19.87 -21.52 -34.16
C TRP A 781 20.44 -22.81 -34.75
N GLU A 782 20.26 -23.05 -36.05
CA GLU A 782 20.73 -24.27 -36.73
C GLU A 782 22.26 -24.44 -36.69
N ARG A 783 23.03 -23.36 -36.50
CA ARG A 783 24.50 -23.45 -36.33
C ARG A 783 24.93 -24.04 -34.99
N PHE A 784 24.08 -23.89 -33.98
CA PHE A 784 24.35 -24.33 -32.61
C PHE A 784 23.56 -25.58 -32.22
N ASP A 785 22.48 -25.91 -32.94
CA ASP A 785 21.87 -27.25 -32.93
C ASP A 785 22.62 -28.19 -33.91
N ARG A 786 23.85 -28.54 -33.55
CA ARG A 786 24.74 -29.36 -34.41
C ARG A 786 24.22 -30.78 -34.69
N HIS A 787 23.24 -31.24 -33.92
CA HIS A 787 22.67 -32.58 -34.04
C HIS A 787 21.29 -32.58 -34.70
N GLY A 788 20.71 -31.41 -34.97
CA GLY A 788 19.40 -31.25 -35.59
C GLY A 788 18.28 -31.90 -34.78
N ASN A 789 18.44 -31.95 -33.45
CA ASN A 789 17.53 -32.65 -32.55
C ASN A 789 16.54 -31.71 -31.86
N GLY A 790 16.59 -30.40 -32.14
CA GLY A 790 15.63 -29.39 -31.68
C GLY A 790 16.01 -28.69 -30.36
N TRP A 791 17.18 -28.96 -29.78
CA TRP A 791 17.60 -28.41 -28.48
C TRP A 791 19.07 -27.97 -28.46
N ILE A 792 19.38 -26.91 -27.72
CA ILE A 792 20.76 -26.45 -27.47
C ILE A 792 21.17 -26.80 -26.04
N GLU A 793 22.28 -27.53 -25.88
CA GLU A 793 22.70 -28.10 -24.59
C GLU A 793 23.78 -27.26 -23.88
N GLY A 794 23.59 -27.01 -22.59
CA GLY A 794 24.62 -26.56 -21.64
C GLY A 794 25.58 -25.46 -22.13
N LYS A 795 26.88 -25.78 -22.22
CA LYS A 795 27.97 -24.81 -22.49
C LYS A 795 27.91 -24.16 -23.89
N GLU A 796 27.16 -24.74 -24.81
CA GLU A 796 26.95 -24.17 -26.15
C GLU A 796 25.92 -23.03 -26.10
N LEU A 797 25.07 -23.01 -25.08
CA LEU A 797 24.01 -22.02 -24.90
C LEU A 797 24.54 -20.60 -24.66
N GLU A 798 25.54 -20.44 -23.79
CA GLU A 798 26.20 -19.13 -23.58
C GLU A 798 26.87 -18.62 -24.86
N SER A 799 27.39 -19.54 -25.68
CA SER A 799 28.00 -19.16 -26.97
C SER A 799 26.95 -18.83 -28.03
N PHE A 800 25.84 -19.57 -28.06
CA PHE A 800 24.67 -19.27 -28.89
C PHE A 800 24.08 -17.90 -28.52
N PHE A 801 23.83 -17.62 -27.23
CA PHE A 801 23.33 -16.32 -26.78
C PHE A 801 24.31 -15.19 -27.06
N ARG A 802 25.61 -15.40 -26.84
CA ARG A 802 26.63 -14.40 -27.18
C ARG A 802 26.63 -14.11 -28.68
N GLU A 803 26.54 -15.12 -29.54
CA GLU A 803 26.48 -14.91 -30.99
C GLU A 803 25.15 -14.26 -31.42
N LEU A 804 24.03 -14.66 -30.82
CA LEU A 804 22.73 -14.04 -31.02
C LEU A 804 22.72 -12.56 -30.63
N GLU A 805 23.32 -12.21 -29.49
CA GLU A 805 23.51 -10.83 -29.03
C GLU A 805 24.46 -10.05 -29.94
N THR A 806 25.49 -10.71 -30.47
CA THR A 806 26.45 -10.08 -31.40
C THR A 806 25.80 -9.77 -32.75
N VAL A 807 24.92 -10.65 -33.24
CA VAL A 807 24.16 -10.47 -34.48
C VAL A 807 23.03 -9.45 -34.29
N LEU A 808 22.34 -9.46 -33.15
CA LEU A 808 21.25 -8.53 -32.83
C LEU A 808 21.72 -7.10 -32.54
N TRP A 809 22.90 -6.93 -31.92
CA TRP A 809 23.33 -5.65 -31.34
C TRP A 809 24.77 -5.31 -31.66
N GLY A 810 25.13 -5.16 -32.94
CA GLY A 810 26.41 -4.55 -33.31
C GLY A 810 26.78 -3.39 -32.36
N THR A 811 28.02 -3.35 -31.88
CA THR A 811 28.44 -2.73 -30.61
C THR A 811 28.30 -1.19 -30.55
N ASN A 812 27.07 -0.70 -30.38
CA ASN A 812 26.61 0.45 -29.58
C ASN A 812 25.26 0.93 -30.13
N THR A 813 24.18 0.73 -29.37
CA THR A 813 22.97 1.59 -29.39
C THR A 813 22.15 1.31 -28.12
N ASP A 814 22.34 2.12 -27.10
CA ASP A 814 21.45 2.19 -25.93
C ASP A 814 20.33 3.18 -26.23
N SER A 815 19.13 2.68 -26.54
CA SER A 815 17.87 3.35 -26.19
C SER A 815 16.60 2.54 -26.53
N ALA A 816 16.66 1.48 -27.35
CA ALA A 816 15.45 0.75 -27.75
C ALA A 816 15.30 -0.67 -27.16
N ASN A 817 16.38 -1.30 -26.70
CA ASN A 817 16.38 -2.77 -26.49
C ASN A 817 16.46 -3.25 -25.03
N GLY A 818 16.33 -2.36 -24.04
CA GLY A 818 16.38 -2.73 -22.61
C GLY A 818 15.34 -3.80 -22.22
N ALA A 819 14.14 -3.72 -22.78
CA ALA A 819 13.07 -4.68 -22.49
C ALA A 819 13.34 -6.09 -23.03
N LEU A 820 14.11 -6.22 -24.12
CA LEU A 820 14.52 -7.54 -24.63
C LEU A 820 15.65 -8.12 -23.79
N LYS A 821 16.63 -7.29 -23.43
CA LYS A 821 17.81 -7.68 -22.63
C LYS A 821 17.41 -8.12 -21.21
N GLU A 822 16.46 -7.43 -20.58
CA GLU A 822 15.87 -7.85 -19.31
C GLU A 822 15.11 -9.18 -19.42
N LYS A 823 14.34 -9.38 -20.50
CA LYS A 823 13.64 -10.66 -20.73
C LYS A 823 14.61 -11.82 -20.97
N MET A 824 15.70 -11.61 -21.72
CA MET A 824 16.74 -12.61 -21.94
C MET A 824 17.48 -12.96 -20.64
N GLN A 825 17.78 -11.97 -19.79
CA GLN A 825 18.40 -12.20 -18.48
C GLN A 825 17.45 -12.87 -17.47
N GLU A 826 16.17 -12.52 -17.46
CA GLU A 826 15.16 -13.18 -16.62
C GLU A 826 14.94 -14.64 -17.04
N PHE A 827 14.98 -14.91 -18.35
CA PHE A 827 14.91 -16.27 -18.88
C PHE A 827 16.15 -17.11 -18.49
N MET A 828 17.36 -16.55 -18.59
CA MET A 828 18.59 -17.21 -18.13
C MET A 828 18.54 -17.57 -16.62
N LYS A 829 18.03 -16.66 -15.78
CA LYS A 829 17.85 -16.92 -14.34
C LYS A 829 16.81 -18.00 -14.01
N LYS A 830 15.77 -18.15 -14.84
CA LYS A 830 14.83 -19.28 -14.73
C LYS A 830 15.50 -20.58 -15.18
N PHE A 831 16.39 -20.50 -16.16
CA PHE A 831 17.08 -21.65 -16.71
C PHE A 831 18.14 -22.25 -15.78
N GLU A 832 18.85 -21.43 -15.00
CA GLU A 832 19.80 -21.89 -13.95
C GLU A 832 19.16 -22.80 -12.87
N LYS A 833 17.83 -22.83 -12.79
CA LYS A 833 17.06 -23.68 -11.88
C LYS A 833 16.50 -24.96 -12.54
N ASN A 834 16.65 -25.12 -13.86
CA ASN A 834 16.10 -26.25 -14.58
C ASN A 834 17.07 -27.45 -14.51
N THR A 835 16.64 -28.57 -13.95
CA THR A 835 17.52 -29.68 -13.57
C THR A 835 18.10 -30.51 -14.72
N GLU A 836 17.71 -30.24 -15.98
CA GLU A 836 18.14 -31.02 -17.15
C GLU A 836 19.11 -30.30 -18.13
N GLY A 837 19.32 -28.99 -18.01
CA GLY A 837 20.39 -28.28 -18.75
C GLY A 837 20.26 -28.17 -20.29
N LYS A 838 19.06 -28.35 -20.87
CA LYS A 838 18.79 -28.27 -22.33
C LYS A 838 17.69 -27.27 -22.66
N ILE A 839 17.94 -26.33 -23.59
CA ILE A 839 16.93 -25.32 -24.01
C ILE A 839 16.24 -25.78 -25.28
N GLU A 840 14.90 -25.83 -25.24
CA GLU A 840 14.08 -26.03 -26.43
C GLU A 840 13.81 -24.70 -27.15
N MET A 841 13.68 -24.74 -28.49
CA MET A 841 13.34 -23.57 -29.30
C MET A 841 12.03 -22.89 -28.85
N SER A 842 11.06 -23.68 -28.41
CA SER A 842 9.75 -23.23 -27.93
C SER A 842 9.82 -22.37 -26.66
N GLU A 843 10.79 -22.62 -25.78
CA GLU A 843 11.00 -21.84 -24.56
C GLU A 843 11.70 -20.52 -24.89
N LEU A 844 12.67 -20.55 -25.81
CA LEU A 844 13.41 -19.37 -26.24
C LEU A 844 12.54 -18.38 -27.06
N ALA A 845 11.60 -18.90 -27.86
CA ALA A 845 10.64 -18.09 -28.61
C ALA A 845 9.75 -17.20 -27.71
N GLN A 846 9.62 -17.53 -26.41
CA GLN A 846 8.86 -16.71 -25.45
C GLN A 846 9.57 -15.41 -25.05
N VAL A 847 10.86 -15.30 -25.39
CA VAL A 847 11.77 -14.27 -24.88
C VAL A 847 12.10 -13.25 -25.97
N LEU A 848 12.16 -13.67 -27.22
CA LEU A 848 12.59 -12.85 -28.35
C LEU A 848 11.48 -11.88 -28.82
N PRO A 849 11.83 -10.68 -29.32
CA PRO A 849 10.86 -9.70 -29.78
C PRO A 849 10.80 -9.79 -31.30
N THR A 850 10.44 -10.93 -31.86
CA THR A 850 10.54 -11.17 -33.30
C THR A 850 9.30 -10.66 -34.06
N GLU A 851 8.99 -9.39 -33.78
CA GLU A 851 7.95 -8.54 -34.35
C GLU A 851 6.54 -8.68 -33.76
N GLU A 852 6.22 -7.66 -32.95
CA GLU A 852 4.91 -7.23 -32.46
C GLU A 852 3.75 -8.24 -32.39
N ASN A 853 3.45 -8.65 -31.16
CA ASN A 853 2.12 -9.07 -30.67
C ASN A 853 1.54 -10.41 -31.17
N PHE A 854 2.15 -11.16 -32.09
CA PHE A 854 1.48 -12.36 -32.63
C PHE A 854 1.43 -13.56 -31.65
N LEU A 855 2.57 -14.08 -31.17
CA LEU A 855 2.61 -15.23 -30.23
C LEU A 855 1.96 -14.90 -28.87
N LEU A 856 2.03 -13.64 -28.45
CA LEU A 856 1.36 -13.12 -27.24
C LEU A 856 -0.17 -13.03 -27.43
N CYS A 857 -0.66 -12.62 -28.60
CA CYS A 857 -2.09 -12.66 -28.94
C CYS A 857 -2.63 -14.09 -28.99
N PHE A 858 -1.85 -15.04 -29.53
CA PHE A 858 -2.20 -16.47 -29.56
C PHE A 858 -2.52 -16.99 -28.15
N ARG A 859 -1.69 -16.63 -27.15
CA ARG A 859 -1.88 -17.01 -25.74
C ARG A 859 -3.01 -16.27 -25.03
N GLN A 860 -3.26 -15.00 -25.35
CA GLN A 860 -4.35 -14.24 -24.74
C GLN A 860 -5.74 -14.65 -25.26
N PHE A 861 -5.83 -15.23 -26.44
CA PHE A 861 -7.10 -15.62 -27.07
C PHE A 861 -7.59 -17.03 -26.70
N LEU A 862 -6.72 -17.85 -26.14
CA LEU A 862 -7.01 -19.22 -25.70
C LEU A 862 -6.98 -19.21 -24.18
N GLY A 863 -8.11 -18.86 -23.56
CA GLY A 863 -8.22 -18.65 -22.11
C GLY A 863 -8.27 -19.96 -21.31
N SER A 864 -8.44 -21.10 -21.99
CA SER A 864 -8.39 -22.43 -21.40
C SER A 864 -8.00 -23.49 -22.43
N SER A 865 -7.50 -24.64 -21.96
CA SER A 865 -7.25 -25.83 -22.79
C SER A 865 -8.49 -26.26 -23.60
N MET A 866 -9.70 -26.06 -23.06
CA MET A 866 -10.96 -26.39 -23.72
C MET A 866 -11.24 -25.52 -24.96
N GLU A 867 -10.97 -24.22 -24.87
CA GLU A 867 -11.10 -23.30 -26.01
C GLU A 867 -10.08 -23.64 -27.12
N PHE A 868 -8.89 -24.09 -26.72
CA PHE A 868 -7.88 -24.58 -27.65
C PHE A 868 -8.30 -25.86 -28.37
N MET A 869 -8.76 -26.88 -27.65
CA MET A 869 -9.20 -28.14 -28.29
C MET A 869 -10.41 -27.92 -29.22
N THR A 870 -11.31 -27.00 -28.86
CA THR A 870 -12.43 -26.60 -29.72
C THR A 870 -11.95 -25.89 -30.98
N ALA A 871 -10.94 -25.01 -30.87
CA ALA A 871 -10.33 -24.37 -32.02
C ALA A 871 -9.58 -25.37 -32.89
N TRP A 872 -8.76 -26.24 -32.30
CA TRP A 872 -8.02 -27.30 -33.00
C TRP A 872 -8.94 -28.10 -33.93
N ARG A 873 -10.04 -28.63 -33.37
CA ARG A 873 -11.02 -29.43 -34.10
C ARG A 873 -11.74 -28.67 -35.23
N LYS A 874 -11.85 -27.34 -35.13
CA LYS A 874 -12.47 -26.52 -36.17
C LYS A 874 -11.58 -26.44 -37.42
N TYR A 875 -10.25 -26.52 -37.27
CA TYR A 875 -9.30 -26.28 -38.34
C TYR A 875 -8.54 -27.53 -38.81
N ASP A 876 -8.49 -28.60 -38.01
CA ASP A 876 -8.18 -29.98 -38.44
C ASP A 876 -9.40 -30.56 -39.16
N THR A 877 -9.63 -30.10 -40.39
CA THR A 877 -10.90 -30.29 -41.10
C THR A 877 -11.07 -31.72 -41.59
N ASP A 878 -9.95 -32.40 -41.85
CA ASP A 878 -9.89 -33.79 -42.30
C ASP A 878 -9.76 -34.80 -41.15
N ARG A 879 -9.68 -34.32 -39.89
CA ARG A 879 -9.55 -35.12 -38.68
C ARG A 879 -8.30 -36.01 -38.70
N SER A 880 -7.26 -35.55 -39.38
CA SER A 880 -5.99 -36.26 -39.48
C SER A 880 -5.22 -36.23 -38.15
N GLY A 881 -5.60 -35.34 -37.23
CA GLY A 881 -4.87 -35.11 -35.98
C GLY A 881 -3.68 -34.17 -36.13
N PHE A 882 -3.48 -33.63 -37.34
CA PHE A 882 -2.40 -32.70 -37.68
C PHE A 882 -2.97 -31.49 -38.41
N ILE A 883 -2.37 -30.31 -38.21
CA ILE A 883 -2.73 -29.11 -38.96
C ILE A 883 -1.70 -28.91 -40.08
N GLU A 884 -2.14 -29.04 -41.33
CA GLU A 884 -1.27 -28.82 -42.48
C GLU A 884 -1.08 -27.33 -42.79
N SER A 885 -0.05 -26.99 -43.59
CA SER A 885 0.33 -25.60 -43.87
C SER A 885 -0.82 -24.69 -44.34
N ASN A 886 -1.72 -25.21 -45.18
CA ASN A 886 -2.86 -24.43 -45.68
C ASN A 886 -3.95 -24.23 -44.62
N GLU A 887 -4.14 -25.20 -43.72
CA GLU A 887 -5.09 -25.11 -42.60
C GLU A 887 -4.55 -24.18 -41.52
N LEU A 888 -3.25 -24.27 -41.23
CA LEU A 888 -2.54 -23.36 -40.33
C LEU A 888 -2.69 -21.92 -40.83
N LYS A 889 -2.49 -21.66 -42.13
CA LYS A 889 -2.66 -20.33 -42.71
C LYS A 889 -4.08 -19.77 -42.47
N ASN A 890 -5.11 -20.59 -42.66
CA ASN A 890 -6.50 -20.19 -42.46
C ASN A 890 -6.83 -19.95 -40.98
N PHE A 891 -6.31 -20.81 -40.09
CA PHE A 891 -6.42 -20.66 -38.65
C PHE A 891 -5.80 -19.33 -38.17
N LEU A 892 -4.60 -19.02 -38.65
CA LEU A 892 -3.89 -17.79 -38.32
C LEU A 892 -4.60 -16.55 -38.87
N PHE A 893 -5.16 -16.65 -40.07
CA PHE A 893 -5.94 -15.56 -40.68
C PHE A 893 -7.19 -15.22 -39.85
N ASP A 894 -7.95 -16.23 -39.41
CA ASP A 894 -9.15 -16.04 -38.58
C ASP A 894 -8.83 -15.47 -37.20
N LEU A 895 -7.71 -15.91 -36.60
CA LEU A 895 -7.22 -15.41 -35.32
C LEU A 895 -6.83 -13.92 -35.43
N LEU A 896 -6.11 -13.57 -36.49
CA LEU A 896 -5.63 -12.19 -36.71
C LEU A 896 -6.75 -11.22 -37.08
N LYS A 897 -7.77 -11.66 -37.81
CA LYS A 897 -8.94 -10.83 -38.17
C LYS A 897 -9.68 -10.29 -36.93
N LYS A 898 -9.67 -11.02 -35.81
CA LYS A 898 -10.26 -10.56 -34.53
C LYS A 898 -9.48 -9.43 -33.85
N THR A 899 -8.21 -9.24 -34.20
CA THR A 899 -7.32 -8.20 -33.60
C THR A 899 -7.35 -6.85 -34.32
N ASN A 900 -8.18 -6.71 -35.37
CA ASN A 900 -8.43 -5.48 -36.12
C ASN A 900 -7.16 -4.81 -36.71
N ARG A 901 -6.17 -5.62 -37.13
CA ARG A 901 -4.97 -5.19 -37.87
C ARG A 901 -4.97 -5.80 -39.27
N HIS A 902 -4.52 -5.05 -40.27
CA HIS A 902 -4.53 -5.47 -41.68
C HIS A 902 -3.15 -6.02 -42.07
N TYR A 903 -3.09 -7.25 -42.59
CA TYR A 903 -1.85 -7.90 -43.04
C TYR A 903 -1.94 -8.29 -44.51
N ASP A 904 -0.80 -8.30 -45.21
CA ASP A 904 -0.73 -8.75 -46.60
C ASP A 904 -0.49 -10.27 -46.68
N ASP A 905 -0.89 -10.86 -47.82
CA ASP A 905 -0.89 -12.32 -48.01
C ASP A 905 0.53 -12.90 -48.10
N LYS A 906 1.51 -12.05 -48.41
CA LYS A 906 2.93 -12.41 -48.51
C LYS A 906 3.55 -12.58 -47.13
N ARG A 907 3.33 -11.63 -46.21
CA ARG A 907 3.74 -11.78 -44.80
C ARG A 907 3.01 -12.93 -44.12
N MET A 908 1.75 -13.19 -44.47
CA MET A 908 1.00 -14.32 -43.93
C MET A 908 1.64 -15.68 -44.28
N ASN A 909 2.10 -15.84 -45.52
CA ASN A 909 2.85 -17.02 -45.94
C ASN A 909 4.19 -17.12 -45.21
N GLU A 910 4.92 -16.02 -45.07
CA GLU A 910 6.19 -15.98 -44.33
C GLU A 910 5.99 -16.39 -42.85
N TYR A 911 4.93 -15.92 -42.18
CA TYR A 911 4.60 -16.33 -40.81
C TYR A 911 4.20 -17.79 -40.70
N THR A 912 3.37 -18.28 -41.62
CA THR A 912 2.93 -19.69 -41.63
C THR A 912 4.14 -20.63 -41.79
N GLN A 913 5.07 -20.29 -42.71
CA GLN A 913 6.29 -21.07 -42.93
C GLN A 913 7.26 -20.99 -41.75
N THR A 914 7.34 -19.84 -41.09
CA THR A 914 8.17 -19.67 -39.89
C THR A 914 7.65 -20.51 -38.73
N ILE A 915 6.34 -20.56 -38.51
CA ILE A 915 5.73 -21.36 -37.43
C ILE A 915 5.92 -22.84 -37.69
N LEU A 916 5.73 -23.31 -38.93
CA LEU A 916 6.03 -24.70 -39.29
C LEU A 916 7.50 -25.02 -39.00
N LYS A 917 8.45 -24.25 -39.54
CA LYS A 917 9.88 -24.47 -39.28
C LYS A 917 10.27 -24.45 -37.80
N MET A 918 9.54 -23.72 -36.96
CA MET A 918 9.86 -23.57 -35.53
C MET A 918 9.28 -24.67 -34.65
N PHE A 919 8.15 -25.28 -35.04
CA PHE A 919 7.36 -26.15 -34.16
C PHE A 919 7.08 -27.54 -34.71
N ASP A 920 7.31 -27.77 -36.01
CA ASP A 920 7.33 -29.09 -36.63
C ASP A 920 8.67 -29.76 -36.29
N LEU A 921 8.71 -30.50 -35.18
CA LEU A 921 9.93 -31.04 -34.61
C LEU A 921 10.37 -32.32 -35.33
N ASN A 922 9.44 -33.02 -35.96
CA ASN A 922 9.73 -34.22 -36.74
C ASN A 922 10.04 -33.91 -38.22
N GLY A 923 9.78 -32.68 -38.67
CA GLY A 923 10.07 -32.17 -40.02
C GLY A 923 9.14 -32.70 -41.09
N ASP A 924 7.94 -33.15 -40.73
CA ASP A 924 6.98 -33.80 -41.64
C ASP A 924 6.12 -32.81 -42.45
N GLY A 925 6.28 -31.51 -42.20
CA GLY A 925 5.56 -30.40 -42.83
C GLY A 925 4.18 -30.14 -42.23
N LYS A 926 3.83 -30.79 -41.12
CA LYS A 926 2.55 -30.69 -40.41
C LYS A 926 2.79 -30.38 -38.93
N LEU A 927 1.76 -29.93 -38.22
CA LEU A 927 1.84 -29.70 -36.77
C LEU A 927 0.91 -30.65 -36.03
N GLY A 928 1.48 -31.50 -35.19
CA GLY A 928 0.74 -32.38 -34.28
C GLY A 928 0.25 -31.67 -33.02
N LEU A 929 -0.74 -32.26 -32.35
CA LEU A 929 -1.30 -31.71 -31.11
C LEU A 929 -0.24 -31.59 -30.00
N SER A 930 0.67 -32.56 -29.91
CA SER A 930 1.78 -32.59 -28.95
C SER A 930 2.78 -31.45 -29.16
N GLU A 931 2.99 -31.04 -30.40
CA GLU A 931 3.90 -29.95 -30.79
C GLU A 931 3.25 -28.60 -30.51
N MET A 932 1.97 -28.44 -30.88
CA MET A 932 1.27 -27.17 -30.66
C MET A 932 0.84 -26.96 -29.20
N ALA A 933 0.65 -28.02 -28.41
CA ALA A 933 0.39 -27.93 -26.98
C ALA A 933 1.51 -27.19 -26.23
N ARG A 934 2.75 -27.22 -26.72
CA ARG A 934 3.90 -26.54 -26.09
C ARG A 934 3.78 -25.00 -26.10
N LEU A 935 2.87 -24.45 -26.92
CA LEU A 935 2.56 -23.02 -26.96
C LEU A 935 1.57 -22.56 -25.88
N LEU A 936 0.92 -23.48 -25.16
CA LEU A 936 -0.05 -23.17 -24.11
C LEU A 936 0.63 -22.89 -22.75
N PRO A 937 0.12 -21.95 -21.93
CA PRO A 937 0.64 -21.67 -20.59
C PRO A 937 0.65 -22.93 -19.71
N VAL A 938 1.82 -23.23 -19.10
CA VAL A 938 2.08 -24.45 -18.30
C VAL A 938 1.07 -24.69 -17.17
N GLN A 939 0.50 -23.63 -16.60
CA GLN A 939 -0.44 -23.68 -15.47
C GLN A 939 -1.77 -24.40 -15.78
N GLU A 940 -2.15 -24.53 -17.06
CA GLU A 940 -3.38 -25.21 -17.50
C GLU A 940 -3.15 -26.30 -18.58
N ASN A 941 -1.89 -26.65 -18.86
CA ASN A 941 -1.55 -27.51 -19.99
C ASN A 941 -1.73 -29.01 -19.67
N PHE A 942 -2.97 -29.50 -19.70
CA PHE A 942 -3.29 -30.90 -19.39
C PHE A 942 -2.59 -31.91 -20.32
N LEU A 943 -2.29 -31.52 -21.56
CA LEU A 943 -1.66 -32.38 -22.57
C LEU A 943 -0.23 -32.77 -22.18
N LEU A 944 0.52 -31.87 -21.50
CA LEU A 944 1.85 -32.18 -20.97
C LEU A 944 1.81 -33.20 -19.82
N ARG A 945 0.69 -33.31 -19.09
CA ARG A 945 0.55 -34.27 -17.97
C ARG A 945 0.47 -35.73 -18.45
N PHE A 946 -0.07 -35.96 -19.64
CA PHE A 946 -0.12 -37.28 -20.27
C PHE A 946 1.15 -37.60 -21.08
N GLN A 947 2.06 -36.62 -21.27
CA GLN A 947 3.34 -36.88 -21.94
C GLN A 947 4.28 -37.78 -21.13
N SER A 948 4.22 -37.73 -19.79
CA SER A 948 5.05 -38.57 -18.92
C SER A 948 4.70 -40.07 -18.95
N PHE A 949 3.53 -40.44 -19.47
CA PHE A 949 3.10 -41.83 -19.65
C PHE A 949 2.20 -41.94 -20.89
N LYS A 950 2.84 -42.10 -22.05
CA LYS A 950 2.15 -42.35 -23.32
C LYS A 950 2.07 -43.86 -23.59
N LEU A 951 0.89 -44.35 -23.95
CA LEU A 951 0.61 -45.76 -24.24
C LEU A 951 1.18 -46.14 -25.62
N SER A 952 1.57 -47.41 -25.79
CA SER A 952 1.84 -47.96 -27.13
C SER A 952 0.52 -48.21 -27.88
N SER A 953 0.55 -48.24 -29.21
CA SER A 953 -0.66 -48.49 -30.02
C SER A 953 -1.34 -49.82 -29.65
N ASP A 954 -0.57 -50.86 -29.35
CA ASP A 954 -1.11 -52.17 -28.96
C ASP A 954 -1.78 -52.12 -27.57
N GLU A 955 -1.18 -51.42 -26.60
CA GLU A 955 -1.75 -51.24 -25.26
C GLU A 955 -2.99 -50.34 -25.29
N PHE A 956 -3.00 -49.32 -26.14
CA PHE A 956 -4.15 -48.44 -26.34
C PHE A 956 -5.30 -49.18 -27.00
N ASP A 957 -5.03 -50.06 -27.95
CA ASP A 957 -6.07 -50.86 -28.62
C ASP A 957 -6.75 -51.82 -27.64
N ASP A 958 -5.97 -52.47 -26.78
CA ASP A 958 -6.50 -53.32 -25.71
C ASP A 958 -7.33 -52.52 -24.71
N ILE A 959 -6.86 -51.31 -24.34
CA ILE A 959 -7.57 -50.40 -23.43
C ILE A 959 -8.85 -49.87 -24.07
N PHE A 960 -8.79 -49.34 -25.29
CA PHE A 960 -9.93 -48.77 -25.99
C PHE A 960 -11.02 -49.84 -26.18
N THR A 961 -10.64 -51.05 -26.61
CA THR A 961 -11.57 -52.18 -26.75
C THR A 961 -12.15 -52.66 -25.42
N PHE A 962 -11.40 -52.54 -24.32
CA PHE A 962 -11.86 -52.90 -22.98
C PHE A 962 -12.90 -51.91 -22.42
N TYR A 963 -12.76 -50.61 -22.72
CA TYR A 963 -13.68 -49.57 -22.24
C TYR A 963 -14.83 -49.27 -23.21
N ASP A 964 -14.71 -49.53 -24.51
CA ASP A 964 -15.82 -49.58 -25.49
C ASP A 964 -16.63 -50.87 -25.30
N LYS A 965 -17.33 -50.95 -24.17
CA LYS A 965 -18.00 -52.19 -23.70
C LYS A 965 -19.19 -52.59 -24.56
N ASP A 966 -19.79 -51.63 -25.25
CA ASP A 966 -20.92 -51.87 -26.16
C ASP A 966 -20.48 -52.04 -27.62
N GLY A 967 -19.18 -51.91 -27.91
CA GLY A 967 -18.57 -52.15 -29.22
C GLY A 967 -19.08 -51.19 -30.29
N ASN A 968 -19.49 -49.99 -29.87
CA ASN A 968 -20.11 -49.00 -30.74
C ASN A 968 -19.07 -48.18 -31.54
N GLY A 969 -17.77 -48.37 -31.24
CA GLY A 969 -16.63 -47.74 -31.90
C GLY A 969 -16.26 -46.36 -31.35
N TYR A 970 -16.83 -45.92 -30.22
CA TYR A 970 -16.54 -44.65 -29.56
C TYR A 970 -16.70 -44.75 -28.03
N ILE A 971 -15.97 -43.90 -27.29
CA ILE A 971 -16.04 -43.81 -25.83
C ILE A 971 -16.91 -42.62 -25.44
N ASP A 972 -17.88 -42.85 -24.56
CA ASP A 972 -18.72 -41.77 -24.03
C ASP A 972 -18.15 -41.14 -22.73
N GLU A 973 -18.86 -40.15 -22.18
CA GLU A 973 -18.40 -39.43 -20.98
C GLU A 973 -18.29 -40.29 -19.71
N GLN A 974 -19.08 -41.36 -19.60
CA GLN A 974 -19.06 -42.27 -18.46
C GLN A 974 -17.93 -43.29 -18.60
N GLU A 975 -17.71 -43.79 -19.81
CA GLU A 975 -16.59 -44.69 -20.13
C GLU A 975 -15.23 -43.98 -20.02
N LEU A 976 -15.15 -42.72 -20.44
CA LEU A 976 -13.94 -41.90 -20.26
C LEU A 976 -13.60 -41.67 -18.78
N ASP A 977 -14.60 -41.49 -17.92
CA ASP A 977 -14.40 -41.28 -16.48
C ASP A 977 -13.81 -42.53 -15.81
N ALA A 978 -14.27 -43.72 -16.22
CA ALA A 978 -13.74 -44.99 -15.77
C ALA A 978 -12.31 -45.22 -16.28
N LEU A 979 -12.06 -44.95 -17.56
CA LEU A 979 -10.73 -45.04 -18.18
C LEU A 979 -9.70 -44.15 -17.47
N LEU A 980 -10.04 -42.88 -17.20
CA LEU A 980 -9.11 -41.95 -16.55
C LEU A 980 -8.83 -42.31 -15.09
N LYS A 981 -9.82 -42.82 -14.34
CA LYS A 981 -9.61 -43.28 -12.95
C LYS A 981 -8.67 -44.47 -12.87
N ASP A 982 -8.84 -45.44 -13.77
CA ASP A 982 -7.97 -46.63 -13.82
C ASP A 982 -6.55 -46.27 -14.30
N LEU A 983 -6.41 -45.35 -15.26
CA LEU A 983 -5.10 -44.86 -15.69
C LEU A 983 -4.35 -44.14 -14.56
N TYR A 984 -5.04 -43.29 -13.78
CA TYR A 984 -4.43 -42.58 -12.65
C TYR A 984 -4.04 -43.54 -11.51
N GLN A 985 -4.86 -44.55 -11.21
CA GLN A 985 -4.54 -45.57 -10.20
C GLN A 985 -3.38 -46.47 -10.64
N LYS A 986 -3.34 -46.91 -11.90
CA LYS A 986 -2.28 -47.78 -12.44
C LYS A 986 -0.91 -47.10 -12.43
N HIS A 987 -0.88 -45.78 -12.60
CA HIS A 987 0.36 -44.98 -12.60
C HIS A 987 0.66 -44.29 -11.25
N ASN A 988 -0.04 -44.67 -10.18
CA ASN A 988 0.24 -44.24 -8.80
C ASN A 988 0.22 -42.70 -8.62
N MET A 989 -0.64 -42.01 -9.36
CA MET A 989 -0.82 -40.56 -9.28
C MET A 989 -1.88 -40.21 -8.22
N GLU A 990 -1.64 -39.18 -7.41
CA GLU A 990 -2.65 -38.68 -6.45
C GLU A 990 -3.90 -38.20 -7.22
N VAL A 991 -5.04 -38.83 -6.95
CA VAL A 991 -6.31 -38.50 -7.61
C VAL A 991 -6.89 -37.25 -6.93
N ASP A 992 -6.45 -36.07 -7.38
CA ASP A 992 -7.16 -34.83 -7.12
C ASP A 992 -8.46 -34.80 -7.94
N THR A 993 -9.59 -34.63 -7.26
CA THR A 993 -10.93 -34.73 -7.87
C THR A 993 -11.20 -33.56 -8.81
N ASP A 994 -10.61 -32.39 -8.55
CA ASP A 994 -10.73 -31.21 -9.41
C ASP A 994 -9.87 -31.35 -10.68
N SER A 995 -8.66 -31.91 -10.57
CA SER A 995 -7.79 -32.20 -11.71
C SER A 995 -8.35 -33.27 -12.66
N LEU A 996 -8.98 -34.31 -12.11
CA LEU A 996 -9.64 -35.36 -12.91
C LEU A 996 -10.83 -34.79 -13.70
N ALA A 997 -11.67 -33.98 -13.04
CA ALA A 997 -12.81 -33.32 -13.68
C ALA A 997 -12.39 -32.34 -14.78
N SER A 998 -11.29 -31.62 -14.58
CA SER A 998 -10.72 -30.71 -15.58
C SER A 998 -10.14 -31.45 -16.79
N SER A 999 -9.41 -32.56 -16.57
CA SER A 999 -8.84 -33.39 -17.64
C SER A 999 -9.94 -34.05 -18.47
N LYS A 1000 -10.99 -34.56 -17.81
CA LYS A 1000 -12.17 -35.13 -18.45
C LYS A 1000 -12.87 -34.12 -19.37
N LYS A 1001 -13.15 -32.91 -18.86
CA LYS A 1001 -13.78 -31.84 -19.66
C LYS A 1001 -12.92 -31.42 -20.86
N SER A 1002 -11.60 -31.39 -20.68
CA SER A 1002 -10.67 -31.00 -21.76
C SER A 1002 -10.62 -32.05 -22.88
N ILE A 1003 -10.59 -33.35 -22.53
CA ILE A 1003 -10.63 -34.43 -23.53
C ILE A 1003 -12.00 -34.48 -24.22
N MET A 1004 -13.09 -34.32 -23.46
CA MET A 1004 -14.44 -34.31 -24.03
C MET A 1004 -14.70 -33.16 -25.01
N ALA A 1005 -13.88 -32.10 -24.98
CA ALA A 1005 -13.94 -31.02 -25.97
C ALA A 1005 -13.56 -31.48 -27.40
N LEU A 1006 -12.84 -32.60 -27.53
CA LEU A 1006 -12.59 -33.25 -28.83
C LEU A 1006 -13.81 -34.02 -29.36
N SER A 1007 -14.76 -34.37 -28.49
CA SER A 1007 -15.85 -35.29 -28.82
C SER A 1007 -16.84 -34.73 -29.86
N ASP A 1008 -17.34 -35.59 -30.75
CA ASP A 1008 -18.43 -35.27 -31.66
C ASP A 1008 -19.80 -35.51 -31.02
N GLY A 1009 -20.38 -34.46 -30.45
CA GLY A 1009 -21.69 -34.56 -29.78
C GLY A 1009 -21.68 -35.47 -28.55
N GLY A 1010 -20.55 -35.51 -27.82
CA GLY A 1010 -20.36 -36.35 -26.62
C GLY A 1010 -19.82 -37.75 -26.90
N LYS A 1011 -19.41 -38.03 -28.14
CA LYS A 1011 -18.81 -39.30 -28.55
C LYS A 1011 -17.34 -39.09 -28.91
N LEU A 1012 -16.42 -39.75 -28.21
CA LEU A 1012 -14.99 -39.72 -28.50
C LEU A 1012 -14.62 -40.93 -29.35
N PHE A 1013 -14.36 -40.69 -30.62
CA PHE A 1013 -13.94 -41.76 -31.51
C PHE A 1013 -12.48 -42.12 -31.28
N ARG A 1014 -12.11 -43.34 -31.65
CA ARG A 1014 -10.77 -43.90 -31.43
C ARG A 1014 -9.63 -42.93 -31.79
N THR A 1015 -9.69 -42.34 -32.98
CA THR A 1015 -8.67 -41.43 -33.49
C THR A 1015 -8.51 -40.19 -32.61
N GLU A 1016 -9.59 -39.68 -32.02
CA GLU A 1016 -9.57 -38.47 -31.18
C GLU A 1016 -8.91 -38.73 -29.82
N LEU A 1017 -9.13 -39.93 -29.25
CA LEU A 1017 -8.56 -40.31 -27.96
C LEU A 1017 -7.09 -40.74 -28.09
N GLU A 1018 -6.75 -41.35 -29.22
CA GLU A 1018 -5.39 -41.79 -29.58
C GLU A 1018 -4.42 -40.62 -29.65
N ILE A 1019 -4.85 -39.48 -30.21
CA ILE A 1019 -4.09 -38.22 -30.27
C ILE A 1019 -3.65 -37.76 -28.87
N VAL A 1020 -4.45 -38.01 -27.83
CA VAL A 1020 -4.17 -37.55 -26.46
C VAL A 1020 -3.33 -38.56 -25.67
N LEU A 1021 -3.59 -39.86 -25.82
CA LEU A 1021 -3.09 -40.89 -24.91
C LEU A 1021 -1.94 -41.76 -25.47
N CYS A 1022 -1.69 -41.75 -26.78
CA CYS A 1022 -0.65 -42.58 -27.41
C CYS A 1022 0.67 -41.84 -27.67
N LYS A 1023 1.76 -42.61 -27.66
CA LYS A 1023 3.05 -42.24 -28.30
C LYS A 1023 2.79 -42.20 -29.79
N GLU A 1024 3.18 -41.10 -30.41
CA GLU A 1024 2.99 -40.83 -31.83
C GLU A 1024 3.29 -42.09 -32.64
N PRO A 1025 2.46 -42.43 -33.65
CA PRO A 1025 2.61 -43.66 -34.38
C PRO A 1025 3.99 -43.70 -35.07
N PRO A 1026 4.61 -44.88 -35.21
CA PRO A 1026 5.76 -45.00 -36.10
C PRO A 1026 5.29 -44.66 -37.52
N VAL A 1027 6.06 -43.78 -38.16
CA VAL A 1027 5.95 -43.33 -39.56
C VAL A 1027 5.43 -44.40 -40.52
#